data_AF-A0A7Y6M1R5-F1
#
_entry.id   AF-A0A7Y6M1R5-F1
#
_cell.length_a   1.000
_cell.length_b   1.000
_cell.length_c   1.000
_cell.angle_alpha   90.00
_cell.angle_beta   90.00
_cell.angle_gamma   90.00
#
_symmetry.space_group_name_H-M   'P 1'
#
loop_
_entity.id
_entity.type
_entity.pdbx_description
1 polymer ?
#
loop_
_entity_poly.entity_id
_entity_poly.type
_entity_poly.pdbx_seq_one_letter_code
_entity_poly.pdbx_strand_id
1 'polypeptide(L)'
;MSPPCCLQNEPATAKRHRKTNSFRAARGAVLEHRSAVDAQALPTGPEVLRCGTRDRPRGETGISVGTVQAQAQYPAHWEADVVLADGGTAHVRPIRPADADRLRAFYSRLSDESIYFRFFGPRPRLSDKEVAWFTTVDYLDRVALIATIGTEMVAVIRYDRMSPTEAEVAFLVEDAHQGRGVASVLLEHLAATARERGIERFVADVLPANMKMMGVLRQAGYTAESSFADGVVRMTLDLTPTETSAEVTASREHRAEARSIARLLTPGSVAVIGASREAGGVGQAVLRNLLAADFTGPVYPVHREVRAVAGVRAYPSVSAIDDTVDLAVVAVPAESVADVVKECAEKGVHGLVVVSSGFGETGEEGRARQDELARIARAYGLRMVGPNCLGIANTDPAVRLNATLAATVPGRGRVGFFSQSGALGTALLQRVAQRGMGISSFVSAGNRADVSGNDLLQYWEEDAATEVILLYLESLGNPRKFTRLARRISRSKPVVVVKSGGTPAGHSARELRLPDSAISSLFEQAGLIRVDDLIQLFDVGQLLAYQPLPAGPRVGLVTNSDALGLLAADSCVAAGLSPRPPANLGASAGAAEYGAALAGQLASDEVDAAIVIYTPPIPGAGEEVAAELLRVAEESGKPVLATFEGHLGMHPALRVGAPPSSGSGSARATPSNGSGAGRATPSRGSIPSYAAPEEAVRALAHVVRYAAWRSRPVAPPPELADVDTARARDLVTRALAAGREGGDAGEAGAAGGEGEVDVTGREAEVDAAELLSCYGLDVWPAEVVGSPDEAVEAARRLGWPVVLKVADPDASRRAGTVRLGLESPDSVRHAYTEFAGRLGDGVALAVQRMAPQPAVPTVVGVVEDPAFGPIVSFGLGEVTARLLLDQGFRLAPLTGEDAAGLVRSVRAAPLLFGEYGYPPVAVDALEDLLVRIGRLAGDLPEVARLDLDQVLVGESGVIVLGARATVRTPPGPRLDGGPRRLS
;
A
#
# COMPACT_ATOMS: atom_id res chain seq x y z
N MET A 1 39.89 -29.82 -29.97
CA MET A 1 41.32 -29.97 -29.66
C MET A 1 41.56 -29.42 -28.26
N SER A 2 41.77 -30.36 -27.35
CA SER A 2 42.56 -30.32 -26.12
C SER A 2 43.57 -29.16 -25.92
N PRO A 3 44.09 -28.90 -24.68
CA PRO A 3 43.51 -29.09 -23.33
C PRO A 3 44.12 -28.07 -22.28
N PRO A 4 44.32 -28.37 -20.95
CA PRO A 4 43.72 -27.59 -19.86
C PRO A 4 44.68 -27.41 -18.63
N CYS A 5 44.10 -27.23 -17.44
CA CYS A 5 44.59 -27.61 -16.09
C CYS A 5 45.65 -26.73 -15.39
N CYS A 6 45.30 -26.29 -14.16
CA CYS A 6 46.04 -26.66 -12.95
C CYS A 6 45.17 -26.57 -11.68
N LEU A 7 45.36 -27.57 -10.82
CA LEU A 7 44.77 -27.86 -9.52
C LEU A 7 45.74 -27.42 -8.39
N GLN A 8 45.16 -27.12 -7.22
CA GLN A 8 45.57 -27.51 -5.85
C GLN A 8 46.99 -27.23 -5.30
N ASN A 9 47.07 -26.54 -4.14
CA ASN A 9 47.38 -27.09 -2.80
C ASN A 9 48.00 -26.04 -1.84
N GLU A 10 47.51 -26.01 -0.59
CA GLU A 10 48.17 -25.44 0.62
C GLU A 10 49.35 -26.37 1.10
N PRO A 11 50.02 -26.26 2.29
CA PRO A 11 49.94 -25.30 3.43
C PRO A 11 51.31 -24.92 4.11
N ALA A 12 51.22 -24.16 5.23
CA ALA A 12 51.97 -24.30 6.50
C ALA A 12 53.18 -23.40 6.88
N THR A 13 52.96 -22.60 7.95
CA THR A 13 53.73 -22.46 9.22
C THR A 13 55.07 -21.69 9.35
N ALA A 14 55.10 -20.76 10.34
CA ALA A 14 55.96 -20.76 11.57
C ALA A 14 56.88 -19.55 11.87
N LYS A 15 56.69 -19.01 13.11
CA LYS A 15 57.69 -18.60 14.15
C LYS A 15 58.59 -17.37 13.89
N ARG A 16 59.12 -16.62 14.87
CA ARG A 16 58.88 -16.22 16.29
C ARG A 16 60.12 -15.38 16.71
N HIS A 17 59.96 -14.44 17.66
CA HIS A 17 60.97 -13.89 18.59
C HIS A 17 61.97 -12.81 18.06
N ARG A 18 62.44 -11.80 18.83
CA ARG A 18 62.65 -11.67 20.29
C ARG A 18 62.95 -10.20 20.71
N LYS A 19 62.37 -9.77 21.86
CA LYS A 19 62.91 -9.06 23.05
C LYS A 19 63.87 -7.85 22.92
N THR A 20 63.64 -6.81 23.74
CA THR A 20 64.33 -6.62 25.05
C THR A 20 63.72 -5.53 25.95
N ASN A 21 63.84 -5.76 27.27
CA ASN A 21 63.33 -5.05 28.46
C ASN A 21 64.32 -4.01 29.02
N SER A 22 63.84 -3.21 29.99
CA SER A 22 64.43 -2.91 31.35
C SER A 22 64.58 -1.41 31.65
N PHE A 23 64.57 -0.85 32.88
CA PHE A 23 63.96 -1.09 34.21
C PHE A 23 64.41 0.11 35.12
N ARG A 24 63.80 0.26 36.31
CA ARG A 24 64.13 1.12 37.50
C ARG A 24 63.57 2.56 37.51
N ALA A 25 62.88 3.11 38.52
CA ALA A 25 62.75 2.99 40.00
C ALA A 25 63.46 4.12 40.79
N ALA A 26 62.68 4.85 41.63
CA ALA A 26 62.90 5.13 43.07
C ALA A 26 62.64 6.59 43.57
N ARG A 27 61.66 6.69 44.50
CA ARG A 27 61.55 7.42 45.80
C ARG A 27 62.20 8.80 46.10
N GLY A 28 61.42 9.63 46.83
CA GLY A 28 61.82 10.66 47.84
C GLY A 28 60.85 11.87 47.84
N ALA A 29 59.89 12.05 48.77
CA ALA A 29 59.92 12.42 50.20
C ALA A 29 59.93 13.95 50.49
N VAL A 30 58.81 14.43 51.06
CA VAL A 30 58.63 15.39 52.20
C VAL A 30 59.04 16.87 52.03
N LEU A 31 58.09 17.82 52.20
CA LEU A 31 58.00 18.75 53.35
C LEU A 31 56.77 19.69 53.32
N GLU A 32 56.33 20.06 54.51
CA GLU A 32 55.14 20.82 54.93
C GLU A 32 55.22 22.34 54.64
N HIS A 33 54.05 23.01 54.63
CA HIS A 33 53.85 24.19 55.48
C HIS A 33 52.37 24.55 55.68
N ARG A 34 51.98 24.64 56.96
CA ARG A 34 50.75 25.23 57.48
C ARG A 34 50.82 26.76 57.45
N SER A 35 49.69 27.43 57.27
CA SER A 35 49.30 28.57 58.12
C SER A 35 47.80 28.87 57.99
N ALA A 36 47.16 29.06 59.15
CA ALA A 36 45.80 29.53 59.33
C ALA A 36 45.87 30.77 60.23
N VAL A 37 45.09 31.81 59.92
CA VAL A 37 44.70 32.88 60.87
C VAL A 37 43.28 33.34 60.53
N ASP A 38 42.48 33.47 61.58
CA ASP A 38 41.05 33.76 61.64
C ASP A 38 40.69 35.26 61.69
N ALA A 39 39.40 35.51 61.40
CA ALA A 39 38.48 36.53 61.95
C ALA A 39 38.27 37.90 61.21
N GLN A 40 37.09 38.10 60.61
CA GLN A 40 35.95 38.90 61.18
C GLN A 40 34.76 39.13 60.20
N ALA A 41 33.55 38.83 60.71
CA ALA A 41 32.12 39.12 60.41
C ALA A 41 31.58 39.95 59.18
N LEU A 42 30.70 39.27 58.38
CA LEU A 42 29.29 39.53 57.91
C LEU A 42 28.79 40.89 57.35
N PRO A 43 27.65 40.96 56.58
CA PRO A 43 26.96 40.00 55.69
C PRO A 43 26.50 40.59 54.31
N THR A 44 26.09 39.76 53.33
CA THR A 44 24.91 39.91 52.41
C THR A 44 25.08 39.12 51.10
N GLY A 45 24.09 38.29 50.72
CA GLY A 45 23.92 37.78 49.35
C GLY A 45 23.38 36.33 49.27
N PRO A 46 22.35 36.04 48.45
CA PRO A 46 21.49 34.87 48.62
C PRO A 46 22.11 33.56 48.10
N GLU A 47 21.71 32.47 48.77
CA GLU A 47 22.07 31.09 48.45
C GLU A 47 21.71 30.68 47.02
N VAL A 48 22.70 30.10 46.34
CA VAL A 48 22.49 29.31 45.13
C VAL A 48 21.91 27.96 45.54
N LEU A 49 20.64 27.72 45.18
CA LEU A 49 20.01 26.41 45.30
C LEU A 49 20.82 25.36 44.52
N ARG A 50 21.44 24.45 45.27
CA ARG A 50 21.93 23.16 44.77
C ARG A 50 20.71 22.28 44.51
N CYS A 51 20.39 22.04 43.24
CA CYS A 51 19.39 21.03 42.88
C CYS A 51 20.01 19.62 43.01
N GLY A 52 19.37 18.79 43.83
CA GLY A 52 19.91 17.55 44.36
C GLY A 52 19.90 16.37 43.39
N THR A 53 21.01 15.64 43.37
CA THR A 53 21.00 14.20 43.10
C THR A 53 20.16 13.51 44.18
N ARG A 54 19.03 12.90 43.80
CA ARG A 54 18.25 12.04 44.71
C ARG A 54 19.07 10.80 45.07
N ASP A 55 19.54 10.73 46.31
CA ASP A 55 20.00 9.52 46.98
C ASP A 55 18.84 8.52 47.11
N ARG A 56 19.06 7.26 46.72
CA ARG A 56 18.18 6.12 47.06
C ARG A 56 18.89 5.23 48.11
N PRO A 57 18.15 4.57 49.01
CA PRO A 57 18.73 3.87 50.15
C PRO A 57 19.43 2.57 49.73
N ARG A 58 20.60 2.31 50.33
CA ARG A 58 21.31 1.03 50.25
C ARG A 58 20.58 -0.03 51.09
N GLY A 59 19.95 -0.98 50.42
CA GLY A 59 19.58 -2.28 50.99
C GLY A 59 20.45 -3.36 50.36
N GLU A 60 21.34 -3.96 51.15
CA GLU A 60 22.15 -5.12 50.76
C GLU A 60 21.26 -6.38 50.77
N THR A 61 21.05 -6.98 49.60
CA THR A 61 20.84 -8.43 49.47
C THR A 61 21.63 -8.90 48.26
N GLY A 62 22.71 -9.64 48.51
CA GLY A 62 23.61 -10.14 47.49
C GLY A 62 22.91 -11.09 46.53
N ILE A 63 22.98 -10.77 45.24
CA ILE A 63 22.85 -11.74 44.15
C ILE A 63 24.17 -11.70 43.40
N SER A 64 24.83 -12.85 43.36
CA SER A 64 26.10 -13.08 42.69
C SER A 64 26.04 -12.63 41.23
N VAL A 65 26.95 -11.74 40.84
CA VAL A 65 27.15 -11.31 39.45
C VAL A 65 27.66 -12.49 38.65
N GLY A 66 26.73 -13.21 38.01
CA GLY A 66 27.01 -14.09 36.89
C GLY A 66 27.26 -13.24 35.66
N THR A 67 28.52 -13.13 35.26
CA THR A 67 28.96 -12.46 34.03
C THR A 67 28.44 -13.22 32.81
N VAL A 68 27.30 -12.80 32.27
CA VAL A 68 26.92 -13.02 30.87
C VAL A 68 26.33 -11.70 30.37
N GLN A 69 27.19 -10.79 29.90
CA GLN A 69 26.72 -9.70 29.03
C GLN A 69 26.30 -10.34 27.70
N ALA A 70 25.06 -10.78 27.61
CA ALA A 70 24.43 -11.01 26.31
C ALA A 70 24.42 -9.65 25.59
N GLN A 71 25.25 -9.48 24.56
CA GLN A 71 25.15 -8.32 23.68
C GLN A 71 23.73 -8.32 23.12
N ALA A 72 22.92 -7.33 23.50
CA ALA A 72 21.58 -7.17 22.95
C ALA A 72 21.70 -7.06 21.42
N GLN A 73 21.03 -7.96 20.72
CA GLN A 73 21.09 -8.04 19.26
C GLN A 73 20.49 -6.77 18.65
N TYR A 74 21.16 -6.22 17.64
CA TYR A 74 20.71 -5.01 16.97
C TYR A 74 19.35 -5.21 16.28
N PRO A 75 18.32 -4.40 16.58
CA PRO A 75 16.97 -4.57 16.03
C PRO A 75 16.87 -3.94 14.63
N ALA A 76 17.34 -4.66 13.61
CA ALA A 76 17.36 -4.18 12.23
C ALA A 76 15.97 -3.86 11.66
N HIS A 77 14.90 -4.50 12.15
CA HIS A 77 13.54 -4.27 11.69
C HIS A 77 12.95 -2.90 12.11
N TRP A 78 13.62 -2.18 13.00
CA TRP A 78 13.28 -0.80 13.38
C TRP A 78 13.81 0.26 12.40
N GLU A 79 14.69 -0.13 11.46
CA GLU A 79 15.19 0.79 10.44
C GLU A 79 14.09 1.11 9.41
N ALA A 80 14.05 2.37 8.96
CA ALA A 80 13.10 2.81 7.94
C ALA A 80 13.58 4.08 7.23
N ASP A 81 13.35 4.14 5.92
CA ASP A 81 13.39 5.40 5.19
C ASP A 81 12.02 6.08 5.27
N VAL A 82 12.01 7.38 5.55
CA VAL A 82 10.80 8.15 5.84
C VAL A 82 10.75 9.43 5.02
N VAL A 83 9.54 9.87 4.68
CA VAL A 83 9.30 11.17 4.05
C VAL A 83 9.00 12.22 5.13
N LEU A 84 9.73 13.32 5.06
CA LEU A 84 9.62 14.47 5.95
C LEU A 84 8.51 15.43 5.49
N ALA A 85 8.09 16.34 6.37
CA ALA A 85 6.99 17.27 6.09
C ALA A 85 7.29 18.27 4.96
N ASP A 86 8.56 18.46 4.63
CA ASP A 86 8.98 19.26 3.48
C ASP A 86 8.92 18.47 2.16
N GLY A 87 8.82 17.14 2.20
CA GLY A 87 8.84 16.24 1.04
C GLY A 87 10.21 15.60 0.76
N GLY A 88 11.26 15.95 1.51
CA GLY A 88 12.54 15.24 1.47
C GLY A 88 12.50 13.93 2.25
N THR A 89 13.56 13.13 2.18
CA THR A 89 13.67 11.87 2.92
C THR A 89 14.69 11.93 4.06
N ALA A 90 14.53 11.03 5.02
CA ALA A 90 15.54 10.75 6.05
C ALA A 90 15.56 9.25 6.33
N HIS A 91 16.68 8.77 6.86
CA HIS A 91 16.82 7.38 7.31
C HIS A 91 16.76 7.33 8.85
N VAL A 92 15.82 6.56 9.38
CA VAL A 92 15.62 6.34 10.82
C VAL A 92 16.20 4.99 11.19
N ARG A 93 17.03 4.93 12.23
CA ARG A 93 17.56 3.66 12.75
C ARG A 93 17.94 3.72 14.24
N PRO A 94 18.03 2.57 14.92
CA PRO A 94 18.62 2.52 16.26
C PRO A 94 20.07 3.05 16.29
N ILE A 95 20.40 3.75 17.38
CA ILE A 95 21.77 4.22 17.61
C ILE A 95 22.68 3.03 17.93
N ARG A 96 23.96 3.11 17.51
CA ARG A 96 24.99 2.11 17.80
C ARG A 96 26.17 2.77 18.51
N PRO A 97 27.00 2.01 19.25
CA PRO A 97 28.23 2.55 19.85
C PRO A 97 29.17 3.22 18.83
N ALA A 98 29.17 2.76 17.58
CA ALA A 98 29.94 3.33 16.48
C ALA A 98 29.49 4.75 16.07
N ASP A 99 28.33 5.23 16.53
CA ASP A 99 27.82 6.57 16.22
C ASP A 99 28.43 7.67 17.10
N ALA A 100 29.40 7.34 17.98
CA ALA A 100 30.03 8.29 18.89
C ALA A 100 30.54 9.56 18.19
N ASP A 101 31.23 9.42 17.07
CA ASP A 101 31.76 10.57 16.32
C ASP A 101 30.64 11.35 15.61
N ARG A 102 29.61 10.66 15.12
CA ARG A 102 28.43 11.29 14.53
C ARG A 102 27.65 12.11 15.55
N LEU A 103 27.50 11.59 16.77
CA LEU A 103 26.84 12.28 17.87
C LEU A 103 27.63 13.52 18.28
N ARG A 104 28.97 13.46 18.33
CA ARG A 104 29.82 14.63 18.60
C ARG A 104 29.69 15.71 17.53
N ALA A 105 29.74 15.31 16.26
CA ALA A 105 29.58 16.22 15.13
C ALA A 105 28.20 16.90 15.16
N PHE A 106 27.12 16.11 15.33
CA PHE A 106 25.76 16.62 15.52
C PHE A 106 25.68 17.60 16.70
N TYR A 107 26.21 17.24 17.86
CA TYR A 107 26.16 18.09 19.06
C TYR A 107 26.85 19.44 18.85
N SER A 108 27.94 19.46 18.08
CA SER A 108 28.69 20.68 17.81
C SER A 108 27.96 21.69 16.90
N ARG A 109 26.92 21.24 16.19
CA ARG A 109 26.09 22.09 15.32
C ARG A 109 24.83 22.62 16.00
N LEU A 110 24.55 22.20 17.23
CA LEU A 110 23.38 22.63 18.00
C LEU A 110 23.58 24.04 18.56
N SER A 111 22.49 24.80 18.62
CA SER A 111 22.47 26.07 19.34
C SER A 111 22.56 25.88 20.87
N ASP A 112 23.12 26.87 21.56
CA ASP A 112 23.15 26.92 23.02
C ASP A 112 21.73 26.83 23.63
N GLU A 113 20.74 27.38 22.94
CA GLU A 113 19.32 27.32 23.33
C GLU A 113 18.79 25.88 23.27
N SER A 114 19.03 25.16 22.17
CA SER A 114 18.64 23.75 22.02
C SER A 114 19.30 22.85 23.06
N ILE A 115 20.57 23.11 23.39
CA ILE A 115 21.30 22.40 24.46
C ILE A 115 20.68 22.72 25.83
N TYR A 116 20.46 24.00 26.12
CA TYR A 116 19.91 24.45 27.40
C TYR A 116 18.53 23.82 27.66
N PHE A 117 17.64 23.84 26.67
CA PHE A 117 16.32 23.24 26.82
C PHE A 117 16.34 21.73 26.98
N ARG A 118 17.33 21.03 26.42
CA ARG A 118 17.45 19.56 26.52
C ARG A 118 17.99 19.10 27.87
N PHE A 119 18.92 19.84 28.46
CA PHE A 119 19.63 19.43 29.68
C PHE A 119 19.31 20.29 30.90
N PHE A 120 18.41 21.26 30.75
CA PHE A 120 18.02 22.23 31.78
C PHE A 120 19.22 23.01 32.36
N GLY A 121 20.23 23.25 31.53
CA GLY A 121 21.46 23.92 31.93
C GLY A 121 22.49 24.00 30.80
N PRO A 122 23.50 24.90 30.93
CA PRO A 122 24.55 25.05 29.94
C PRO A 122 25.42 23.79 29.91
N ARG A 123 25.59 23.21 28.72
CA ARG A 123 26.40 22.00 28.52
C ARG A 123 27.13 22.09 27.19
N PRO A 124 28.16 22.94 27.06
CA PRO A 124 28.73 23.31 25.75
C PRO A 124 29.37 22.14 24.99
N ARG A 125 29.76 21.05 25.69
CA ARG A 125 30.31 19.83 25.09
C ARG A 125 29.90 18.60 25.89
N LEU A 126 29.83 17.46 25.21
CA LEU A 126 29.71 16.15 25.83
C LEU A 126 31.10 15.57 26.14
N SER A 127 31.28 15.06 27.36
CA SER A 127 32.43 14.25 27.76
C SER A 127 32.40 12.86 27.12
N ASP A 128 33.56 12.20 27.05
CA ASP A 128 33.66 10.85 26.45
C ASP A 128 32.78 9.81 27.15
N LYS A 129 32.60 9.95 28.46
CA LYS A 129 31.70 9.09 29.24
C LYS A 129 30.24 9.31 28.86
N GLU A 130 29.83 10.55 28.63
CA GLU A 130 28.45 10.88 28.22
C GLU A 130 28.17 10.41 26.80
N VAL A 131 29.11 10.59 25.87
CA VAL A 131 28.98 10.08 24.50
C VAL A 131 28.82 8.55 24.54
N ALA A 132 29.69 7.84 25.24
CA ALA A 132 29.59 6.39 25.38
C ALA A 132 28.27 5.94 26.02
N TRP A 133 27.78 6.69 27.02
CA TRP A 133 26.50 6.43 27.68
C TRP A 133 25.29 6.66 26.76
N PHE A 134 25.34 7.67 25.88
CA PHE A 134 24.25 7.99 24.96
C PHE A 134 24.22 7.06 23.73
N THR A 135 25.35 6.53 23.29
CA THR A 135 25.44 5.62 22.13
C THR A 135 25.34 4.14 22.48
N THR A 136 25.54 3.77 23.76
CA THR A 136 25.46 2.38 24.23
C THR A 136 24.13 2.16 24.97
N VAL A 137 23.22 1.45 24.29
CA VAL A 137 21.87 1.13 24.75
C VAL A 137 21.61 -0.38 24.67
N ASP A 138 20.65 -0.88 25.45
CA ASP A 138 20.31 -2.32 25.53
C ASP A 138 19.12 -2.73 24.64
N TYR A 139 18.46 -1.78 23.98
CA TYR A 139 17.29 -1.98 23.13
C TYR A 139 16.06 -2.58 23.85
N LEU A 140 16.04 -2.56 25.18
CA LEU A 140 14.99 -3.11 26.04
C LEU A 140 14.44 -2.07 27.02
N ASP A 141 15.30 -1.58 27.91
CA ASP A 141 14.98 -0.58 28.93
C ASP A 141 15.49 0.80 28.52
N ARG A 142 16.56 0.82 27.72
CA ARG A 142 17.12 2.03 27.12
C ARG A 142 17.10 1.86 25.62
N VAL A 143 16.37 2.74 24.93
CA VAL A 143 16.28 2.75 23.47
C VAL A 143 16.59 4.15 22.97
N ALA A 144 17.36 4.24 21.90
CA ALA A 144 17.56 5.49 21.18
C ALA A 144 17.53 5.26 19.67
N LEU A 145 16.82 6.13 18.96
CA LEU A 145 16.74 6.17 17.50
C LEU A 145 17.36 7.46 17.01
N ILE A 146 18.04 7.41 15.88
CA ILE A 146 18.60 8.58 15.19
C ILE A 146 17.93 8.75 13.83
N ALA A 147 17.84 9.99 13.37
CA ALA A 147 17.55 10.31 11.98
C ALA A 147 18.82 10.81 11.30
N THR A 148 19.11 10.29 10.10
CA THR A 148 20.24 10.71 9.28
C THR A 148 19.80 11.20 7.92
N ILE A 149 20.47 12.23 7.41
CA ILE A 149 20.39 12.69 6.01
C ILE A 149 21.82 12.64 5.46
N GLY A 150 22.02 11.87 4.40
CA GLY A 150 23.32 11.45 3.90
C GLY A 150 24.08 10.67 4.99
N THR A 151 25.25 11.19 5.35
CA THR A 151 26.07 10.65 6.45
C THR A 151 25.88 11.44 7.75
N GLU A 152 25.07 12.49 7.77
CA GLU A 152 24.93 13.37 8.91
C GLU A 152 23.77 12.94 9.81
N MET A 153 24.02 12.85 11.12
CA MET A 153 22.96 12.74 12.12
C MET A 153 22.32 14.12 12.30
N VAL A 154 21.00 14.19 12.13
CA VAL A 154 20.22 15.44 12.20
C VAL A 154 19.26 15.48 13.39
N ALA A 155 19.01 14.31 14.00
CA ALA A 155 18.21 14.22 15.23
C ALA A 155 18.48 12.90 15.98
N VAL A 156 18.20 12.92 17.28
CA VAL A 156 18.18 11.74 18.16
C VAL A 156 16.97 11.82 19.09
N ILE A 157 16.27 10.70 19.25
CA ILE A 157 15.21 10.50 20.24
C ILE A 157 15.54 9.27 21.10
N ARG A 158 15.16 9.28 22.36
CA ARG A 158 15.39 8.16 23.28
C ARG A 158 14.28 8.02 24.29
N TYR A 159 14.11 6.80 24.79
CA TYR A 159 13.42 6.56 26.05
C TYR A 159 14.29 5.79 27.03
N ASP A 160 14.05 6.03 28.31
CA ASP A 160 14.61 5.25 29.43
C ASP A 160 13.43 4.77 30.30
N ARG A 161 13.29 3.45 30.51
CA ARG A 161 12.18 2.83 31.25
C ARG A 161 12.19 3.27 32.71
N MET A 162 11.05 3.75 33.21
CA MET A 162 10.88 4.16 34.61
C MET A 162 10.14 3.11 35.44
N SER A 163 9.16 2.45 34.83
CA SER A 163 8.34 1.39 35.42
C SER A 163 8.08 0.31 34.37
N PRO A 164 7.45 -0.83 34.71
CA PRO A 164 7.12 -1.86 33.72
C PRO A 164 6.33 -1.34 32.51
N THR A 165 5.50 -0.31 32.67
CA THR A 165 4.64 0.23 31.60
C THR A 165 4.92 1.69 31.23
N GLU A 166 5.81 2.40 31.93
CA GLU A 166 6.11 3.82 31.68
C GLU A 166 7.59 4.06 31.37
N ALA A 167 7.85 4.96 30.41
CA ALA A 167 9.21 5.40 30.06
C ALA A 167 9.32 6.94 29.92
N GLU A 168 10.46 7.49 30.32
CA GLU A 168 10.79 8.90 30.12
C GLU A 168 11.34 9.10 28.71
N VAL A 169 10.84 10.09 27.97
CA VAL A 169 11.24 10.40 26.60
C VAL A 169 12.02 11.71 26.54
N ALA A 170 13.07 11.71 25.73
CA ALA A 170 13.78 12.92 25.38
C ALA A 170 14.26 12.91 23.93
N PHE A 171 14.26 14.08 23.28
CA PHE A 171 14.78 14.22 21.92
C PHE A 171 15.54 15.52 21.71
N LEU A 172 16.33 15.53 20.64
CA LEU A 172 17.17 16.62 20.21
C LEU A 172 17.17 16.64 18.68
N VAL A 173 16.87 17.80 18.09
CA VAL A 173 16.83 17.99 16.64
C VAL A 173 17.70 19.19 16.31
N GLU A 174 18.56 19.03 15.30
CA GLU A 174 19.43 20.10 14.81
C GLU A 174 18.60 21.30 14.34
N ASP A 175 19.01 22.51 14.71
CA ASP A 175 18.25 23.74 14.49
C ASP A 175 17.90 23.94 13.00
N ALA A 176 18.82 23.64 12.08
CA ALA A 176 18.61 23.71 10.64
C ALA A 176 17.55 22.70 10.11
N HIS A 177 17.22 21.68 10.88
CA HIS A 177 16.27 20.62 10.54
C HIS A 177 14.94 20.73 11.31
N GLN A 178 14.79 21.72 12.19
CA GLN A 178 13.54 21.98 12.89
C GLN A 178 12.44 22.44 11.90
N GLY A 179 11.18 22.12 12.20
CA GLY A 179 10.03 22.43 11.31
C GLY A 179 9.87 21.48 10.12
N ARG A 180 10.82 20.58 9.86
CA ARG A 180 10.74 19.56 8.80
C ARG A 180 9.98 18.29 9.20
N GLY A 181 9.43 18.25 10.42
CA GLY A 181 8.63 17.12 10.92
C GLY A 181 9.44 15.91 11.43
N VAL A 182 10.78 15.99 11.51
CA VAL A 182 11.61 14.84 11.91
C VAL A 182 11.36 14.40 13.36
N ALA A 183 11.07 15.32 14.28
CA ALA A 183 10.69 14.97 15.66
C ALA A 183 9.41 14.11 15.71
N SER A 184 8.38 14.49 14.92
CA SER A 184 7.12 13.75 14.87
C SER A 184 7.32 12.35 14.30
N VAL A 185 8.10 12.22 13.22
CA VAL A 185 8.44 10.90 12.66
C VAL A 185 9.20 10.06 13.69
N LEU A 186 10.25 10.59 14.29
CA LEU A 186 11.04 9.87 15.29
C LEU A 186 10.20 9.42 16.49
N LEU A 187 9.25 10.24 16.94
CA LEU A 187 8.34 9.89 18.02
C LEU A 187 7.37 8.77 17.63
N GLU A 188 6.84 8.77 16.40
CA GLU A 188 6.00 7.67 15.89
C GLU A 188 6.78 6.34 15.88
N HIS A 189 8.03 6.37 15.40
CA HIS A 189 8.91 5.19 15.44
C HIS A 189 9.21 4.77 16.88
N LEU A 190 9.56 5.71 17.76
CA LEU A 190 9.86 5.40 19.16
C LEU A 190 8.64 4.81 19.89
N ALA A 191 7.44 5.32 19.63
CA ALA A 191 6.20 4.79 20.20
C ALA A 191 5.93 3.36 19.73
N ALA A 192 6.18 3.05 18.45
CA ALA A 192 6.07 1.69 17.94
C ALA A 192 7.07 0.73 18.61
N THR A 193 8.35 1.13 18.73
CA THR A 193 9.37 0.30 19.37
C THR A 193 9.12 0.13 20.87
N ALA A 194 8.56 1.13 21.55
CA ALA A 194 8.21 1.05 22.96
C ALA A 194 7.04 0.09 23.23
N ARG A 195 6.02 0.09 22.36
CA ARG A 195 4.91 -0.88 22.43
C ARG A 195 5.39 -2.33 22.26
N GLU A 196 6.33 -2.58 21.34
CA GLU A 196 6.98 -3.89 21.18
C GLU A 196 7.70 -4.36 22.47
N ARG A 197 7.98 -3.44 23.41
CA ARG A 197 8.62 -3.70 24.70
C ARG A 197 7.67 -3.58 25.90
N GLY A 198 6.35 -3.53 25.67
CA GLY A 198 5.33 -3.47 26.71
C GLY A 198 5.21 -2.12 27.42
N ILE A 199 5.72 -1.03 26.81
CA ILE A 199 5.49 0.33 27.32
C ILE A 199 4.13 0.83 26.81
N GLU A 200 3.33 1.35 27.74
CA GLU A 200 1.99 1.87 27.48
C GLU A 200 1.96 3.39 27.52
N ARG A 201 2.91 4.04 28.22
CA ARG A 201 2.90 5.49 28.41
C ARG A 201 4.30 6.11 28.32
N PHE A 202 4.37 7.25 27.66
CA PHE A 202 5.53 8.14 27.70
C PHE A 202 5.32 9.33 28.63
N VAL A 203 6.39 9.74 29.30
CA VAL A 203 6.46 10.93 30.14
C VAL A 203 7.59 11.81 29.65
N ALA A 204 7.38 13.12 29.57
CA ALA A 204 8.39 14.09 29.20
C ALA A 204 8.29 15.34 30.11
N ASP A 205 9.41 15.71 30.73
CA ASP A 205 9.50 16.96 31.47
C ASP A 205 10.05 18.05 30.53
N VAL A 206 9.38 19.21 30.47
CA VAL A 206 9.72 20.31 29.56
C VAL A 206 9.75 21.63 30.32
N LEU A 207 10.77 22.47 30.08
CA LEU A 207 10.81 23.82 30.66
C LEU A 207 9.62 24.67 30.16
N PRO A 208 8.93 25.43 31.02
CA PRO A 208 7.79 26.28 30.62
C PRO A 208 8.12 27.27 29.50
N ALA A 209 9.38 27.71 29.39
CA ALA A 209 9.83 28.61 28.34
C ALA A 209 9.90 27.95 26.94
N ASN A 210 9.97 26.62 26.85
CA ASN A 210 10.10 25.91 25.57
C ASN A 210 8.73 25.67 24.90
N MET A 211 8.11 26.77 24.48
CA MET A 211 6.78 26.76 23.85
C MET A 211 6.73 25.92 22.58
N LYS A 212 7.83 25.91 21.79
CA LYS A 212 7.95 25.10 20.56
C LYS A 212 7.81 23.62 20.87
N MET A 213 8.55 23.14 21.86
CA MET A 213 8.54 21.73 22.29
C MET A 213 7.17 21.31 22.84
N MET A 214 6.56 22.13 23.69
CA MET A 214 5.20 21.88 24.18
C MET A 214 4.20 21.81 23.02
N GLY A 215 4.37 22.63 21.98
CA GLY A 215 3.57 22.56 20.76
C GLY A 215 3.72 21.23 20.03
N VAL A 216 4.96 20.75 19.84
CA VAL A 216 5.23 19.44 19.20
C VAL A 216 4.62 18.29 19.99
N LEU A 217 4.78 18.28 21.32
CA LEU A 217 4.21 17.24 22.18
C LEU A 217 2.67 17.27 22.15
N ARG A 218 2.04 18.44 22.27
CA ARG A 218 0.57 18.55 22.16
C ARG A 218 0.06 18.07 20.81
N GLN A 219 0.73 18.44 19.72
CA GLN A 219 0.39 17.96 18.37
C GLN A 219 0.59 16.44 18.23
N ALA A 220 1.48 15.84 19.02
CA ALA A 220 1.66 14.39 19.07
C ALA A 220 0.68 13.68 20.02
N GLY A 221 -0.22 14.42 20.68
CA GLY A 221 -1.24 13.87 21.57
C GLY A 221 -0.89 13.92 23.07
N TYR A 222 0.23 14.55 23.46
CA TYR A 222 0.57 14.66 24.88
C TYR A 222 -0.36 15.62 25.61
N THR A 223 -0.85 15.19 26.76
CA THR A 223 -1.55 16.03 27.74
C THR A 223 -0.55 16.68 28.69
N ALA A 224 -0.81 17.93 29.08
CA ALA A 224 0.04 18.65 30.01
C ALA A 224 -0.56 18.56 31.42
N GLU A 225 0.25 18.11 32.37
CA GLU A 225 -0.03 18.20 33.80
C GLU A 225 0.90 19.26 34.41
N SER A 226 0.31 20.27 35.04
CA SER A 226 1.10 21.26 35.77
C SER A 226 1.43 20.73 37.16
N SER A 227 2.64 20.20 37.37
CA SER A 227 3.19 20.01 38.71
C SER A 227 4.05 21.22 39.08
N PHE A 228 3.64 21.97 40.10
CA PHE A 228 4.44 23.09 40.64
C PHE A 228 5.51 22.59 41.62
N ALA A 229 6.22 21.53 41.24
CA ALA A 229 7.44 21.08 41.91
C ALA A 229 8.56 21.07 40.86
N ASP A 230 9.70 21.68 41.18
CA ASP A 230 10.92 21.70 40.35
C ASP A 230 10.88 22.51 39.03
N GLY A 231 9.82 23.30 38.78
CA GLY A 231 9.82 24.34 37.72
C GLY A 231 9.71 23.84 36.28
N VAL A 232 9.29 22.59 36.08
CA VAL A 232 9.07 21.95 34.77
C VAL A 232 7.58 21.67 34.54
N VAL A 233 7.16 21.58 33.28
CA VAL A 233 5.84 21.09 32.88
C VAL A 233 5.98 19.61 32.52
N ARG A 234 5.29 18.74 33.24
CA ARG A 234 5.24 17.30 32.93
C ARG A 234 4.17 17.06 31.88
N MET A 235 4.53 16.33 30.84
CA MET A 235 3.63 15.95 29.76
C MET A 235 3.59 14.43 29.64
N THR A 236 2.40 13.88 29.38
CA THR A 236 2.19 12.43 29.25
C THR A 236 1.52 12.08 27.92
N LEU A 237 1.92 10.96 27.31
CA LEU A 237 1.28 10.40 26.11
C LEU A 237 0.96 8.93 26.34
N ASP A 238 -0.31 8.57 26.15
CA ASP A 238 -0.73 7.17 26.05
C ASP A 238 -0.35 6.62 24.67
N LEU A 239 0.33 5.48 24.64
CA LEU A 239 0.79 4.83 23.41
C LEU A 239 -0.25 3.88 22.83
N THR A 240 -1.33 3.59 23.55
CA THR A 240 -2.46 2.84 23.02
C THR A 240 -3.06 3.63 21.86
N PRO A 241 -3.00 3.12 20.62
CA PRO A 241 -3.51 3.88 19.48
C PRO A 241 -4.99 4.14 19.62
N THR A 242 -5.37 5.42 19.53
CA THR A 242 -6.76 5.85 19.36
C THR A 242 -7.04 6.09 17.89
N GLU A 243 -8.31 6.03 17.46
CA GLU A 243 -8.71 6.35 16.08
C GLU A 243 -8.19 7.73 15.66
N THR A 244 -8.33 8.73 16.53
CA THR A 244 -7.83 10.08 16.30
C THR A 244 -6.31 10.13 16.09
N SER A 245 -5.53 9.35 16.84
CA SER A 245 -4.07 9.30 16.68
C SER A 245 -3.64 8.67 15.34
N ALA A 246 -4.40 7.66 14.88
CA ALA A 246 -4.16 7.00 13.60
C ALA A 246 -4.49 7.94 12.42
N GLU A 247 -5.61 8.68 12.50
CA GLU A 247 -6.00 9.66 11.49
C GLU A 247 -4.98 10.79 11.34
N VAL A 248 -4.48 11.34 12.46
CA VAL A 248 -3.44 12.39 12.44
C VAL A 248 -2.16 11.88 11.79
N THR A 249 -1.75 10.66 12.11
CA THR A 249 -0.56 10.02 11.51
C THR A 249 -0.74 9.82 10.01
N ALA A 250 -1.89 9.28 9.59
CA ALA A 250 -2.21 9.09 8.17
C ALA A 250 -2.28 10.41 7.39
N SER A 251 -2.82 11.48 7.99
CA SER A 251 -2.86 12.82 7.38
C SER A 251 -1.47 13.44 7.22
N ARG A 252 -0.54 13.16 8.15
CA ARG A 252 0.86 13.59 8.04
C ARG A 252 1.61 12.81 6.96
N GLU A 253 1.41 11.49 6.92
CA GLU A 253 1.93 10.62 5.85
C GLU A 253 1.52 11.15 4.49
N HIS A 254 0.21 11.37 4.31
CA HIS A 254 -0.39 11.88 3.09
C HIS A 254 0.27 13.18 2.60
N ARG A 255 0.28 14.23 3.43
CA ARG A 255 0.85 15.53 3.05
C ARG A 255 2.35 15.48 2.75
N ALA A 256 3.10 14.68 3.50
CA ALA A 256 4.54 14.51 3.27
C ALA A 256 4.81 13.85 1.91
N GLU A 257 4.10 12.75 1.60
CA GLU A 257 4.24 12.01 0.34
C GLU A 257 3.74 12.82 -0.86
N ALA A 258 2.58 13.46 -0.76
CA ALA A 258 2.04 14.33 -1.81
C ALA A 258 3.05 15.44 -2.17
N ARG A 259 3.63 16.10 -1.16
CA ARG A 259 4.66 17.13 -1.37
C ARG A 259 5.95 16.58 -1.98
N SER A 260 6.34 15.37 -1.58
CA SER A 260 7.50 14.66 -2.14
C SER A 260 7.36 14.43 -3.64
N ILE A 261 6.17 14.02 -4.09
CA ILE A 261 5.85 13.85 -5.51
C ILE A 261 5.67 15.18 -6.23
N ALA A 262 5.09 16.19 -5.58
CA ALA A 262 4.95 17.53 -6.17
C ALA A 262 6.32 18.12 -6.58
N ARG A 263 7.37 17.91 -5.77
CA ARG A 263 8.75 18.33 -6.10
C ARG A 263 9.30 17.69 -7.38
N LEU A 264 8.84 16.49 -7.75
CA LEU A 264 9.21 15.83 -9.01
C LEU A 264 8.41 16.38 -10.19
N LEU A 265 7.12 16.66 -10.01
CA LEU A 265 6.19 17.03 -11.08
C LEU A 265 6.08 18.53 -11.34
N THR A 266 6.55 19.37 -10.42
CA THR A 266 6.55 20.84 -10.53
C THR A 266 7.93 21.46 -10.31
N PRO A 267 9.00 20.96 -10.97
CA PRO A 267 10.34 21.50 -10.78
C PRO A 267 10.43 22.91 -11.37
N GLY A 268 11.17 23.80 -10.71
CA GLY A 268 11.53 25.11 -11.24
C GLY A 268 12.72 25.06 -12.19
N SER A 269 13.56 24.02 -12.15
CA SER A 269 14.73 23.84 -13.00
C SER A 269 15.07 22.36 -13.24
N VAL A 270 15.58 22.04 -14.44
CA VAL A 270 15.88 20.65 -14.83
C VAL A 270 17.30 20.51 -15.40
N ALA A 271 18.10 19.60 -14.84
CA ALA A 271 19.37 19.17 -15.45
C ALA A 271 19.19 17.86 -16.24
N VAL A 272 19.76 17.78 -17.45
CA VAL A 272 19.72 16.58 -18.30
C VAL A 272 21.12 16.01 -18.46
N ILE A 273 21.40 14.94 -17.73
CA ILE A 273 22.74 14.35 -17.58
C ILE A 273 22.90 13.21 -18.60
N GLY A 274 23.94 13.30 -19.43
CA GLY A 274 24.10 12.43 -20.59
C GLY A 274 23.49 13.01 -21.87
N ALA A 275 23.16 14.31 -21.88
CA ALA A 275 22.74 15.00 -23.09
C ALA A 275 23.92 15.17 -24.06
N SER A 276 23.95 14.42 -25.16
CA SER A 276 25.01 14.49 -26.18
C SER A 276 24.51 15.13 -27.50
N ARG A 277 25.43 15.41 -28.42
CA ARG A 277 25.08 15.89 -29.78
C ARG A 277 24.64 14.76 -30.71
N GLU A 278 24.76 13.51 -30.27
CA GLU A 278 24.41 12.34 -31.07
C GLU A 278 22.90 12.29 -31.33
N ALA A 279 22.52 12.24 -32.60
CA ALA A 279 21.12 12.11 -32.99
C ALA A 279 20.58 10.75 -32.51
N GLY A 280 19.44 10.77 -31.82
CA GLY A 280 18.82 9.56 -31.28
C GLY A 280 19.32 9.14 -29.89
N GLY A 281 20.29 9.85 -29.30
CA GLY A 281 20.72 9.62 -27.92
C GLY A 281 19.60 9.93 -26.91
N VAL A 282 19.46 9.09 -25.88
CA VAL A 282 18.42 9.20 -24.84
C VAL A 282 18.40 10.58 -24.19
N GLY A 283 19.55 11.06 -23.70
CA GLY A 283 19.65 12.39 -23.08
C GLY A 283 19.33 13.54 -24.05
N GLN A 284 19.65 13.38 -25.34
CA GLN A 284 19.29 14.38 -26.35
C GLN A 284 17.77 14.40 -26.60
N ALA A 285 17.12 13.23 -26.63
CA ALA A 285 15.67 13.14 -26.83
C ALA A 285 14.91 13.84 -25.70
N VAL A 286 15.26 13.57 -24.44
CA VAL A 286 14.66 14.26 -23.28
C VAL A 286 14.85 15.77 -23.37
N LEU A 287 16.07 16.24 -23.67
CA LEU A 287 16.35 17.67 -23.79
C LEU A 287 15.47 18.32 -24.88
N ARG A 288 15.35 17.69 -26.05
CA ARG A 288 14.49 18.20 -27.13
C ARG A 288 13.02 18.21 -26.74
N ASN A 289 12.56 17.20 -26.02
CA ASN A 289 11.19 17.10 -25.55
C ASN A 289 10.83 18.19 -24.53
N LEU A 290 11.74 18.50 -23.60
CA LEU A 290 11.59 19.62 -22.66
C LEU A 290 11.47 20.96 -23.39
N LEU A 291 12.35 21.19 -24.37
CA LEU A 291 12.33 22.42 -25.17
C LEU A 291 11.08 22.51 -26.06
N ALA A 292 10.66 21.40 -26.67
CA ALA A 292 9.46 21.36 -27.52
C ALA A 292 8.15 21.52 -26.73
N ALA A 293 8.15 21.13 -25.45
CA ALA A 293 7.02 21.34 -24.55
C ALA A 293 6.92 22.79 -24.04
N ASP A 294 7.94 23.63 -24.29
CA ASP A 294 8.04 24.98 -23.75
C ASP A 294 8.07 24.98 -22.22
N PHE A 295 8.93 24.13 -21.64
CA PHE A 295 9.14 24.08 -20.18
C PHE A 295 9.48 25.47 -19.65
N THR A 296 8.79 25.87 -18.59
CA THR A 296 8.79 27.26 -18.10
C THR A 296 10.06 27.64 -17.31
N GLY A 297 10.79 26.65 -16.79
CA GLY A 297 12.04 26.84 -16.06
C GLY A 297 13.30 26.66 -16.92
N PRO A 298 14.50 26.97 -16.39
CA PRO A 298 15.75 26.71 -17.10
C PRO A 298 16.04 25.21 -17.23
N VAL A 299 16.65 24.85 -18.37
CA VAL A 299 17.10 23.49 -18.69
C VAL A 299 18.61 23.49 -18.86
N TYR A 300 19.31 22.60 -18.14
CA TYR A 300 20.77 22.51 -18.11
C TYR A 300 21.25 21.16 -18.67
N PRO A 301 21.68 21.08 -19.94
CA PRO A 301 22.37 19.91 -20.46
C PRO A 301 23.70 19.70 -19.71
N VAL A 302 23.98 18.46 -19.28
CA VAL A 302 25.23 18.10 -18.62
C VAL A 302 25.97 17.05 -19.43
N HIS A 303 27.18 17.41 -19.87
CA HIS A 303 28.08 16.57 -20.65
C HIS A 303 29.53 17.04 -20.49
N ARG A 304 30.46 16.11 -20.21
CA ARG A 304 31.87 16.44 -19.86
C ARG A 304 32.59 17.33 -20.87
N GLU A 305 32.45 17.03 -22.16
CA GLU A 305 33.26 17.68 -23.22
C GLU A 305 32.52 18.68 -24.10
N VAL A 306 31.18 18.61 -24.11
CA VAL A 306 30.38 19.35 -25.09
C VAL A 306 30.01 20.70 -24.49
N ARG A 307 30.17 21.77 -25.26
CA ARG A 307 29.83 23.14 -24.81
C ARG A 307 28.37 23.52 -25.01
N ALA A 308 27.68 22.89 -25.95
CA ALA A 308 26.25 23.13 -26.21
C ALA A 308 25.57 21.92 -26.85
N VAL A 309 24.30 21.68 -26.49
CA VAL A 309 23.44 20.62 -27.03
C VAL A 309 22.10 21.24 -27.41
N ALA A 310 21.63 20.98 -28.63
CA ALA A 310 20.38 21.56 -29.16
C ALA A 310 20.28 23.11 -29.04
N GLY A 311 21.42 23.81 -29.08
CA GLY A 311 21.49 25.26 -28.93
C GLY A 311 21.54 25.78 -27.49
N VAL A 312 21.44 24.89 -26.48
CA VAL A 312 21.50 25.23 -25.06
C VAL A 312 22.92 25.00 -24.52
N ARG A 313 23.42 25.90 -23.66
CA ARG A 313 24.74 25.78 -23.02
C ARG A 313 24.82 24.52 -22.18
N ALA A 314 25.85 23.70 -22.41
CA ALA A 314 26.09 22.49 -21.66
C ALA A 314 27.18 22.71 -20.58
N TYR A 315 27.03 21.99 -19.47
CA TYR A 315 27.93 22.04 -18.31
C TYR A 315 28.70 20.72 -18.18
N PRO A 316 29.97 20.76 -17.72
CA PRO A 316 30.79 19.55 -17.61
C PRO A 316 30.30 18.60 -16.51
N SER A 317 29.62 19.13 -15.50
CA SER A 317 29.06 18.39 -14.36
C SER A 317 27.87 19.15 -13.77
N VAL A 318 27.08 18.51 -12.90
CA VAL A 318 25.92 19.14 -12.24
C VAL A 318 26.37 20.22 -11.25
N SER A 319 27.48 19.99 -10.56
CA SER A 319 28.08 20.94 -9.62
C SER A 319 28.58 22.22 -10.27
N ALA A 320 28.89 22.19 -11.57
CA ALA A 320 29.36 23.34 -12.33
C ALA A 320 28.24 24.30 -12.78
N ILE A 321 26.97 23.95 -12.54
CA ILE A 321 25.83 24.83 -12.76
C ILE A 321 25.82 25.86 -11.65
N ASP A 322 25.76 27.16 -11.97
CA ASP A 322 25.77 28.21 -10.94
C ASP A 322 24.43 28.27 -10.18
N ASP A 323 23.32 28.06 -10.90
CA ASP A 323 21.96 28.08 -10.36
C ASP A 323 21.60 26.82 -9.55
N THR A 324 20.45 26.85 -8.88
CA THR A 324 19.85 25.67 -8.24
C THR A 324 19.28 24.71 -9.29
N VAL A 325 19.28 23.42 -8.97
CA VAL A 325 18.72 22.37 -9.83
C VAL A 325 17.71 21.58 -9.01
N ASP A 326 16.45 21.58 -9.41
CA ASP A 326 15.38 20.90 -8.65
C ASP A 326 15.24 19.43 -9.07
N LEU A 327 15.32 19.15 -10.37
CA LEU A 327 15.17 17.83 -10.96
C LEU A 327 16.37 17.48 -11.85
N ALA A 328 16.89 16.26 -11.74
CA ALA A 328 17.90 15.74 -12.66
C ALA A 328 17.37 14.51 -13.43
N VAL A 329 17.42 14.57 -14.77
CA VAL A 329 17.17 13.43 -15.63
C VAL A 329 18.50 12.76 -15.96
N VAL A 330 18.65 11.49 -15.57
CA VAL A 330 19.90 10.73 -15.66
C VAL A 330 19.82 9.73 -16.81
N ALA A 331 20.61 9.97 -17.85
CA ALA A 331 20.69 9.18 -19.08
C ALA A 331 22.15 8.78 -19.39
N VAL A 332 22.87 8.29 -18.38
CA VAL A 332 24.26 7.78 -18.49
C VAL A 332 24.29 6.25 -18.29
N PRO A 333 25.37 5.54 -18.68
CA PRO A 333 25.49 4.10 -18.42
C PRO A 333 25.30 3.73 -16.94
N ALA A 334 24.72 2.56 -16.68
CA ALA A 334 24.28 2.12 -15.34
C ALA A 334 25.39 2.20 -14.28
N GLU A 335 26.61 1.85 -14.66
CA GLU A 335 27.81 1.88 -13.80
C GLU A 335 28.18 3.29 -13.33
N SER A 336 27.78 4.32 -14.07
CA SER A 336 28.07 5.73 -13.74
C SER A 336 26.94 6.42 -13.00
N VAL A 337 25.75 5.81 -12.91
CA VAL A 337 24.56 6.44 -12.32
C VAL A 337 24.76 6.74 -10.83
N ALA A 338 25.37 5.84 -10.06
CA ALA A 338 25.56 6.04 -8.62
C ALA A 338 26.41 7.27 -8.29
N ASP A 339 27.46 7.53 -9.07
CA ASP A 339 28.33 8.70 -8.87
C ASP A 339 27.63 10.00 -9.28
N VAL A 340 26.84 9.96 -10.35
CA VAL A 340 25.98 11.09 -10.74
C VAL A 340 24.96 11.41 -9.65
N VAL A 341 24.35 10.40 -9.02
CA VAL A 341 23.39 10.61 -7.94
C VAL A 341 24.03 11.25 -6.71
N LYS A 342 25.26 10.87 -6.35
CA LYS A 342 26.02 11.53 -5.28
C LYS A 342 26.31 12.99 -5.63
N GLU A 343 26.71 13.27 -6.87
CA GLU A 343 26.94 14.65 -7.31
C GLU A 343 25.65 15.49 -7.25
N CYS A 344 24.51 14.92 -7.69
CA CYS A 344 23.20 15.56 -7.59
C CYS A 344 22.81 15.82 -6.11
N ALA A 345 23.11 14.88 -5.21
CA ALA A 345 22.89 15.05 -3.78
C ALA A 345 23.69 16.22 -3.21
N GLU A 346 24.98 16.32 -3.55
CA GLU A 346 25.86 17.41 -3.13
C GLU A 346 25.40 18.77 -3.67
N LYS A 347 24.86 18.82 -4.88
CA LYS A 347 24.26 20.03 -5.46
C LYS A 347 22.93 20.42 -4.81
N GLY A 348 22.31 19.52 -4.03
CA GLY A 348 21.03 19.76 -3.37
C GLY A 348 19.80 19.52 -4.25
N VAL A 349 19.93 18.68 -5.29
CA VAL A 349 18.80 18.26 -6.14
C VAL A 349 17.71 17.62 -5.29
N HIS A 350 16.45 17.78 -5.67
CA HIS A 350 15.32 17.22 -4.92
C HIS A 350 14.84 15.88 -5.49
N GLY A 351 14.94 15.71 -6.80
CA GLY A 351 14.38 14.57 -7.51
C GLY A 351 15.22 14.06 -8.67
N LEU A 352 15.12 12.77 -8.92
CA LEU A 352 15.81 12.06 -9.99
C LEU A 352 14.82 11.36 -10.91
N VAL A 353 15.08 11.43 -12.21
CA VAL A 353 14.43 10.61 -13.23
C VAL A 353 15.50 9.77 -13.90
N VAL A 354 15.62 8.51 -13.54
CA VAL A 354 16.65 7.61 -14.07
C VAL A 354 16.05 6.81 -15.22
N VAL A 355 16.34 7.25 -16.44
CA VAL A 355 15.88 6.59 -17.67
C VAL A 355 16.76 5.42 -18.07
N SER A 356 18.01 5.38 -17.57
CA SER A 356 18.97 4.33 -17.86
C SER A 356 18.48 2.94 -17.43
N SER A 357 18.69 1.96 -18.31
CA SER A 357 18.58 0.52 -18.04
C SER A 357 19.92 -0.05 -17.55
N GLY A 358 19.98 -1.35 -17.27
CA GLY A 358 21.12 -2.07 -16.69
C GLY A 358 20.97 -2.38 -15.19
N PHE A 359 19.74 -2.43 -14.67
CA PHE A 359 19.45 -2.56 -13.24
C PHE A 359 18.69 -3.87 -12.95
N GLY A 360 17.70 -3.87 -12.05
CA GLY A 360 17.05 -5.11 -11.60
C GLY A 360 16.48 -6.00 -12.71
N GLU A 361 16.22 -5.45 -13.90
CA GLU A 361 15.75 -6.19 -15.07
C GLU A 361 16.81 -7.09 -15.70
N THR A 362 18.10 -6.92 -15.37
CA THR A 362 19.22 -7.72 -15.92
C THR A 362 19.63 -8.91 -15.05
N GLY A 363 19.04 -9.08 -13.86
CA GLY A 363 19.33 -10.17 -12.92
C GLY A 363 19.81 -9.69 -11.56
N GLU A 364 20.48 -10.57 -10.80
CA GLU A 364 20.88 -10.32 -9.40
C GLU A 364 21.91 -9.20 -9.25
N GLU A 365 22.91 -9.11 -10.13
CA GLU A 365 23.90 -8.03 -10.08
C GLU A 365 23.24 -6.66 -10.34
N GLY A 366 22.35 -6.60 -11.34
CA GLY A 366 21.57 -5.41 -11.63
C GLY A 366 20.62 -5.04 -10.50
N ARG A 367 20.05 -6.03 -9.80
CA ARG A 367 19.25 -5.83 -8.58
C ARG A 367 20.08 -5.21 -7.46
N ALA A 368 21.25 -5.76 -7.16
CA ALA A 368 22.14 -5.21 -6.14
C ALA A 368 22.52 -3.75 -6.45
N ARG A 369 22.78 -3.43 -7.73
CA ARG A 369 23.03 -2.06 -8.19
C ARG A 369 21.80 -1.14 -8.01
N GLN A 370 20.60 -1.66 -8.28
CA GLN A 370 19.35 -0.93 -8.09
C GLN A 370 19.08 -0.63 -6.61
N ASP A 371 19.25 -1.62 -5.74
CA ASP A 371 19.00 -1.49 -4.31
C ASP A 371 19.99 -0.50 -3.69
N GLU A 372 21.26 -0.54 -4.10
CA GLU A 372 22.27 0.44 -3.71
C GLU A 372 21.92 1.84 -4.21
N LEU A 373 21.44 1.98 -5.45
CA LEU A 373 21.02 3.26 -6.00
C LEU A 373 19.84 3.87 -5.21
N ALA A 374 18.82 3.06 -4.92
CA ALA A 374 17.67 3.49 -4.12
C ALA A 374 18.11 3.89 -2.70
N ARG A 375 18.99 3.11 -2.07
CA ARG A 375 19.55 3.40 -0.75
C ARG A 375 20.32 4.72 -0.73
N ILE A 376 21.16 4.99 -1.74
CA ILE A 376 21.90 6.26 -1.86
C ILE A 376 20.90 7.42 -2.02
N ALA A 377 19.94 7.33 -2.95
CA ALA A 377 18.97 8.39 -3.18
C ALA A 377 18.20 8.73 -1.89
N ARG A 378 17.62 7.72 -1.23
CA ARG A 378 16.85 7.89 0.01
C ARG A 378 17.70 8.43 1.16
N ALA A 379 18.95 7.99 1.29
CA ALA A 379 19.85 8.50 2.30
C ALA A 379 20.06 10.01 2.15
N TYR A 380 20.29 10.51 0.92
CA TYR A 380 20.57 11.92 0.67
C TYR A 380 19.34 12.83 0.55
N GLY A 381 18.14 12.35 0.86
CA GLY A 381 16.94 13.19 0.81
C GLY A 381 16.28 13.26 -0.57
N LEU A 382 16.76 12.49 -1.55
CA LEU A 382 16.29 12.48 -2.94
C LEU A 382 15.14 11.48 -3.12
N ARG A 383 14.19 11.81 -4.00
CA ARG A 383 13.24 10.83 -4.56
C ARG A 383 13.62 10.45 -5.98
N MET A 384 13.36 9.20 -6.35
CA MET A 384 13.72 8.68 -7.67
C MET A 384 12.54 8.03 -8.39
N VAL A 385 12.32 8.47 -9.63
CA VAL A 385 11.51 7.77 -10.62
C VAL A 385 12.42 6.90 -11.48
N GLY A 386 12.09 5.61 -11.61
CA GLY A 386 12.92 4.61 -12.28
C GLY A 386 13.64 3.66 -11.32
N PRO A 387 14.79 3.06 -11.71
CA PRO A 387 15.45 3.21 -13.02
C PRO A 387 14.66 2.54 -14.16
N ASN A 388 15.21 2.55 -15.38
CA ASN A 388 14.61 1.92 -16.57
C ASN A 388 13.17 2.41 -16.83
N CYS A 389 12.98 3.73 -16.77
CA CYS A 389 11.67 4.35 -16.94
C CYS A 389 11.57 5.16 -18.24
N LEU A 390 10.34 5.47 -18.64
CA LEU A 390 10.09 6.40 -19.75
C LEU A 390 10.29 7.87 -19.33
N GLY A 391 10.16 8.18 -18.04
CA GLY A 391 10.23 9.52 -17.48
C GLY A 391 8.88 10.06 -16.99
N ILE A 392 8.81 11.38 -16.81
CA ILE A 392 7.63 12.08 -16.25
C ILE A 392 7.19 13.29 -17.09
N ALA A 393 5.90 13.61 -17.04
CA ALA A 393 5.34 14.80 -17.67
C ALA A 393 4.27 15.49 -16.79
N ASN A 394 4.15 16.80 -16.93
CA ASN A 394 3.12 17.63 -16.32
C ASN A 394 2.66 18.69 -17.33
N THR A 395 1.36 18.69 -17.65
CA THR A 395 0.77 19.55 -18.69
C THR A 395 0.24 20.88 -18.16
N ASP A 396 0.45 21.17 -16.86
CA ASP A 396 0.07 22.46 -16.28
C ASP A 396 0.76 23.60 -17.06
N PRO A 397 0.01 24.62 -17.53
CA PRO A 397 0.58 25.76 -18.27
C PRO A 397 1.66 26.53 -17.52
N ALA A 398 1.67 26.48 -16.18
CA ALA A 398 2.67 27.09 -15.33
C ALA A 398 3.96 26.24 -15.20
N VAL A 399 3.96 25.01 -15.69
CA VAL A 399 5.10 24.08 -15.61
C VAL A 399 5.57 23.64 -17.00
N ARG A 400 4.68 22.99 -17.78
CA ARG A 400 4.93 22.45 -19.13
C ARG A 400 6.09 21.45 -19.19
N LEU A 401 6.13 20.51 -18.25
CA LEU A 401 7.20 19.52 -18.15
C LEU A 401 6.96 18.35 -19.12
N ASN A 402 7.92 18.08 -20.01
CA ASN A 402 8.03 16.81 -20.73
C ASN A 402 9.45 16.23 -20.57
N ALA A 403 9.70 15.61 -19.41
CA ALA A 403 10.94 14.91 -19.11
C ALA A 403 10.82 13.40 -19.46
N THR A 404 10.20 13.09 -20.60
CA THR A 404 10.00 11.72 -21.08
C THR A 404 10.79 11.42 -22.35
N LEU A 405 10.90 10.14 -22.71
CA LEU A 405 11.38 9.71 -24.03
C LEU A 405 10.27 9.69 -25.10
N ALA A 406 9.02 10.03 -24.74
CA ALA A 406 7.92 10.05 -25.69
C ALA A 406 7.95 11.32 -26.54
N ALA A 407 7.95 11.15 -27.87
CA ALA A 407 7.92 12.27 -28.81
C ALA A 407 6.62 13.09 -28.73
N THR A 408 5.52 12.45 -28.34
CA THR A 408 4.21 13.08 -28.20
C THR A 408 3.63 12.77 -26.83
N VAL A 409 3.41 13.84 -26.04
CA VAL A 409 2.60 13.78 -24.82
C VAL A 409 1.20 14.29 -25.17
N PRO A 410 0.12 13.65 -24.70
CA PRO A 410 -1.24 14.16 -24.88
C PRO A 410 -1.38 15.60 -24.37
N GLY A 411 -2.31 16.35 -24.94
CA GLY A 411 -2.61 17.71 -24.48
C GLY A 411 -3.06 17.75 -23.02
N ARG A 412 -3.24 18.96 -22.49
CA ARG A 412 -3.73 19.16 -21.13
C ARG A 412 -5.09 18.47 -20.95
N GLY A 413 -5.30 17.81 -19.82
CA GLY A 413 -6.60 17.29 -19.46
C GLY A 413 -6.68 17.06 -17.97
N ARG A 414 -7.53 16.11 -17.59
CA ARG A 414 -7.92 15.87 -16.19
C ARG A 414 -7.53 14.48 -15.70
N VAL A 415 -6.73 13.77 -16.51
CA VAL A 415 -6.37 12.36 -16.28
C VAL A 415 -4.94 12.27 -15.75
N GLY A 416 -4.77 11.77 -14.54
CA GLY A 416 -3.47 11.35 -14.00
C GLY A 416 -3.17 9.94 -14.47
N PHE A 417 -1.98 9.69 -15.03
CA PHE A 417 -1.63 8.39 -15.59
C PHE A 417 -0.32 7.82 -15.06
N PHE A 418 -0.39 6.66 -14.41
CA PHE A 418 0.75 5.91 -13.91
C PHE A 418 0.99 4.65 -14.75
N SER A 419 2.24 4.41 -15.17
CA SER A 419 2.64 3.21 -15.90
C SER A 419 3.92 2.59 -15.32
N GLN A 420 3.90 1.30 -15.01
CA GLN A 420 5.13 0.56 -14.68
C GLN A 420 5.94 0.15 -15.92
N SER A 421 5.30 0.00 -17.08
CA SER A 421 6.02 -0.33 -18.32
C SER A 421 6.55 0.93 -19.03
N GLY A 422 7.86 0.94 -19.31
CA GLY A 422 8.54 2.00 -20.07
C GLY A 422 8.31 1.92 -21.58
N ALA A 423 8.57 0.76 -22.20
CA ALA A 423 8.44 0.56 -23.65
C ALA A 423 6.99 0.71 -24.14
N LEU A 424 6.03 0.20 -23.36
CA LEU A 424 4.61 0.35 -23.64
C LEU A 424 4.15 1.80 -23.43
N GLY A 425 4.76 2.53 -22.49
CA GLY A 425 4.37 3.90 -22.12
C GLY A 425 4.35 4.87 -23.31
N THR A 426 5.31 4.81 -24.23
CA THR A 426 5.31 5.66 -25.44
C THR A 426 4.11 5.38 -26.32
N ALA A 427 3.82 4.09 -26.58
CA ALA A 427 2.67 3.68 -27.37
C ALA A 427 1.35 4.07 -26.68
N LEU A 428 1.30 3.98 -25.35
CA LEU A 428 0.14 4.38 -24.55
C LEU A 428 -0.12 5.88 -24.66
N LEU A 429 0.89 6.73 -24.46
CA LEU A 429 0.75 8.17 -24.61
C LEU A 429 0.29 8.55 -26.02
N GLN A 430 0.82 7.88 -27.05
CA GLN A 430 0.36 8.09 -28.42
C GLN A 430 -1.11 7.69 -28.61
N ARG A 431 -1.55 6.56 -28.04
CA ARG A 431 -2.95 6.12 -28.10
C ARG A 431 -3.90 7.07 -27.36
N VAL A 432 -3.49 7.58 -26.19
CA VAL A 432 -4.24 8.60 -25.44
C VAL A 432 -4.40 9.87 -26.27
N ALA A 433 -3.32 10.32 -26.90
CA ALA A 433 -3.34 11.49 -27.78
C ALA A 433 -4.23 11.29 -29.02
N GLN A 434 -4.19 10.11 -29.65
CA GLN A 434 -5.06 9.75 -30.80
C GLN A 434 -6.54 9.77 -30.42
N ARG A 435 -6.88 9.31 -29.22
CA ARG A 435 -8.24 9.34 -28.68
C ARG A 435 -8.73 10.75 -28.32
N GLY A 436 -7.85 11.75 -28.37
CA GLY A 436 -8.15 13.13 -27.99
C GLY A 436 -8.21 13.34 -26.48
N MET A 437 -7.88 12.35 -25.67
CA MET A 437 -7.86 12.49 -24.22
C MET A 437 -6.66 13.33 -23.79
N GLY A 438 -6.88 14.31 -22.90
CA GLY A 438 -5.80 15.03 -22.25
C GLY A 438 -5.39 14.43 -20.91
N ILE A 439 -4.13 14.64 -20.52
CA ILE A 439 -3.60 14.23 -19.22
C ILE A 439 -3.27 15.45 -18.35
N SER A 440 -3.37 15.33 -17.04
CA SER A 440 -2.83 16.31 -16.08
C SER A 440 -1.33 16.06 -15.87
N SER A 441 -0.99 14.82 -15.53
CA SER A 441 0.38 14.38 -15.30
C SER A 441 0.56 12.92 -15.70
N PHE A 442 1.79 12.55 -16.07
CA PHE A 442 2.17 11.19 -16.41
C PHE A 442 3.45 10.80 -15.69
N VAL A 443 3.47 9.60 -15.11
CA VAL A 443 4.67 9.03 -14.49
C VAL A 443 4.86 7.60 -14.96
N SER A 444 6.02 7.34 -15.58
CA SER A 444 6.50 5.99 -15.80
C SER A 444 7.48 5.60 -14.69
N ALA A 445 7.14 4.59 -13.88
CA ALA A 445 7.99 4.18 -12.76
C ALA A 445 9.13 3.23 -13.15
N GLY A 446 9.07 2.61 -14.33
CA GLY A 446 10.03 1.57 -14.74
C GLY A 446 10.10 0.46 -13.70
N ASN A 447 11.31 0.15 -13.25
CA ASN A 447 11.56 -0.88 -12.22
C ASN A 447 10.97 -0.56 -10.84
N ARG A 448 10.50 0.68 -10.62
CA ARG A 448 9.85 1.14 -9.38
C ARG A 448 10.72 0.86 -8.15
N ALA A 449 11.96 1.34 -8.17
CA ALA A 449 12.90 1.16 -7.06
C ALA A 449 12.66 2.11 -5.88
N ASP A 450 12.00 3.26 -6.11
CA ASP A 450 11.64 4.21 -5.06
C ASP A 450 10.20 4.73 -5.17
N VAL A 451 9.92 5.64 -6.10
CA VAL A 451 8.55 6.19 -6.27
C VAL A 451 7.58 5.11 -6.76
N SER A 452 6.43 5.00 -6.10
CA SER A 452 5.41 3.98 -6.37
C SER A 452 4.04 4.59 -6.72
N GLY A 453 3.11 3.73 -7.16
CA GLY A 453 1.72 4.15 -7.38
C GLY A 453 1.03 4.66 -6.10
N ASN A 454 1.47 4.20 -4.91
CA ASN A 454 0.93 4.68 -3.63
C ASN A 454 1.26 6.16 -3.39
N ASP A 455 2.49 6.57 -3.70
CA ASP A 455 2.90 7.98 -3.58
C ASP A 455 2.11 8.86 -4.55
N LEU A 456 1.90 8.39 -5.78
CA LEU A 456 1.15 9.12 -6.80
C LEU A 456 -0.34 9.26 -6.47
N LEU A 457 -0.95 8.22 -5.88
CA LEU A 457 -2.32 8.29 -5.38
C LEU A 457 -2.47 9.39 -4.32
N GLN A 458 -1.50 9.53 -3.41
CA GLN A 458 -1.52 10.57 -2.38
C GLN A 458 -1.40 11.98 -3.00
N TYR A 459 -0.54 12.16 -4.01
CA TYR A 459 -0.45 13.42 -4.75
C TYR A 459 -1.75 13.74 -5.50
N TRP A 460 -2.30 12.77 -6.24
CA TRP A 460 -3.50 12.97 -7.04
C TRP A 460 -4.77 13.14 -6.23
N GLU A 461 -4.81 12.74 -4.97
CA GLU A 461 -5.92 13.04 -4.08
C GLU A 461 -6.05 14.56 -3.87
N GLU A 462 -4.93 15.28 -3.63
CA GLU A 462 -4.92 16.75 -3.44
C GLU A 462 -4.90 17.55 -4.75
N ASP A 463 -4.37 16.98 -5.84
CA ASP A 463 -4.25 17.69 -7.12
C ASP A 463 -5.61 17.98 -7.78
N ALA A 464 -6.00 19.25 -7.80
CA ALA A 464 -7.26 19.70 -8.41
C ALA A 464 -7.30 19.54 -9.94
N ALA A 465 -6.14 19.42 -10.61
CA ALA A 465 -6.10 19.19 -12.05
C ALA A 465 -6.43 17.73 -12.40
N THR A 466 -6.23 16.80 -11.47
CA THR A 466 -6.51 15.37 -11.67
C THR A 466 -7.88 15.01 -11.11
N GLU A 467 -8.75 14.53 -11.99
CA GLU A 467 -10.11 14.10 -11.66
C GLU A 467 -10.34 12.60 -11.92
N VAL A 468 -9.57 12.00 -12.83
CA VAL A 468 -9.59 10.55 -13.13
C VAL A 468 -8.18 10.01 -13.06
N ILE A 469 -8.01 8.84 -12.45
CA ILE A 469 -6.70 8.21 -12.29
C ILE A 469 -6.66 6.92 -13.09
N LEU A 470 -5.66 6.76 -13.96
CA LEU A 470 -5.39 5.55 -14.71
C LEU A 470 -4.12 4.89 -14.18
N LEU A 471 -4.21 3.61 -13.86
CA LEU A 471 -3.09 2.82 -13.32
C LEU A 471 -2.84 1.61 -14.21
N TYR A 472 -1.66 1.55 -14.83
CA TYR A 472 -1.12 0.31 -15.38
C TYR A 472 -0.13 -0.29 -14.39
N LEU A 473 -0.54 -1.41 -13.78
CA LEU A 473 0.20 -2.07 -12.71
C LEU A 473 0.64 -3.47 -13.17
N GLU A 474 1.88 -3.80 -12.87
CA GLU A 474 2.49 -5.12 -12.99
C GLU A 474 2.75 -5.70 -11.59
N SER A 475 2.96 -4.85 -10.59
CA SER A 475 3.09 -5.24 -9.18
C SER A 475 2.56 -4.16 -8.23
N LEU A 476 2.20 -4.58 -7.02
CA LEU A 476 1.81 -3.70 -5.92
C LEU A 476 2.96 -3.67 -4.90
N GLY A 477 3.45 -2.48 -4.53
CA GLY A 477 4.52 -2.34 -3.54
C GLY A 477 4.04 -2.73 -2.14
N ASN A 478 3.21 -1.88 -1.53
CA ASN A 478 2.46 -2.19 -0.32
C ASN A 478 0.96 -2.31 -0.69
N PRO A 479 0.43 -3.54 -0.86
CA PRO A 479 -0.96 -3.75 -1.29
C PRO A 479 -2.00 -3.30 -0.26
N ARG A 480 -1.76 -3.48 1.04
CA ARG A 480 -2.65 -2.97 2.09
C ARG A 480 -2.76 -1.44 2.07
N LYS A 481 -1.62 -0.73 2.01
CA LYS A 481 -1.63 0.73 1.83
C LYS A 481 -2.32 1.12 0.53
N PHE A 482 -2.06 0.40 -0.56
CA PHE A 482 -2.71 0.64 -1.85
C PHE A 482 -4.24 0.52 -1.76
N THR A 483 -4.78 -0.55 -1.19
CA THR A 483 -6.24 -0.75 -1.07
C THR A 483 -6.89 0.27 -0.14
N ARG A 484 -6.23 0.64 0.97
CA ARG A 484 -6.69 1.72 1.87
C ARG A 484 -6.76 3.07 1.15
N LEU A 485 -5.70 3.45 0.42
CA LEU A 485 -5.66 4.68 -0.35
C LEU A 485 -6.69 4.67 -1.47
N ALA A 486 -6.76 3.59 -2.25
CA ALA A 486 -7.73 3.41 -3.31
C ALA A 486 -9.18 3.56 -2.80
N ARG A 487 -9.54 2.88 -1.70
CA ARG A 487 -10.89 2.97 -1.10
C ARG A 487 -11.27 4.39 -0.73
N ARG A 488 -10.33 5.17 -0.17
CA ARG A 488 -10.54 6.57 0.19
C ARG A 488 -10.66 7.46 -1.05
N ILE A 489 -9.70 7.36 -1.97
CA ILE A 489 -9.60 8.23 -3.15
C ILE A 489 -10.76 7.98 -4.11
N SER A 490 -11.10 6.71 -4.38
CA SER A 490 -12.18 6.30 -5.27
C SER A 490 -13.56 6.88 -4.91
N ARG A 491 -13.76 7.37 -3.68
CA ARG A 491 -14.99 8.10 -3.30
C ARG A 491 -15.11 9.48 -3.93
N SER A 492 -13.98 10.11 -4.21
CA SER A 492 -13.88 11.45 -4.79
C SER A 492 -13.45 11.44 -6.26
N LYS A 493 -12.51 10.58 -6.62
CA LYS A 493 -11.87 10.50 -7.93
C LYS A 493 -11.82 9.06 -8.41
N PRO A 494 -12.48 8.68 -9.52
CA PRO A 494 -12.46 7.31 -10.00
C PRO A 494 -11.04 6.86 -10.38
N VAL A 495 -10.72 5.62 -10.01
CA VAL A 495 -9.43 4.99 -10.29
C VAL A 495 -9.67 3.77 -11.18
N VAL A 496 -9.16 3.80 -12.41
CA VAL A 496 -9.25 2.70 -13.38
C VAL A 496 -7.91 1.98 -13.41
N VAL A 497 -7.93 0.65 -13.28
CA VAL A 497 -6.72 -0.15 -13.16
C VAL A 497 -6.69 -1.30 -14.16
N VAL A 498 -5.56 -1.44 -14.84
CA VAL A 498 -5.18 -2.66 -15.56
C VAL A 498 -4.06 -3.32 -14.77
N LYS A 499 -4.26 -4.58 -14.40
CA LYS A 499 -3.21 -5.42 -13.80
C LYS A 499 -2.77 -6.44 -14.84
N SER A 500 -1.51 -6.37 -15.29
CA SER A 500 -0.91 -7.45 -16.08
C SER A 500 -0.55 -8.63 -15.16
N GLY A 501 -0.61 -9.87 -15.66
CA GLY A 501 -0.23 -11.06 -14.89
C GLY A 501 1.29 -11.14 -14.63
N GLY A 502 1.67 -11.73 -13.50
CA GLY A 502 3.06 -11.92 -13.08
C GLY A 502 3.73 -10.67 -12.48
N THR A 503 4.98 -10.82 -12.03
CA THR A 503 5.84 -9.71 -11.59
C THR A 503 7.07 -9.65 -12.50
N PRO A 504 7.24 -8.59 -13.31
CA PRO A 504 8.36 -8.51 -14.24
C PRO A 504 9.72 -8.45 -13.54
N ALA A 505 10.73 -9.00 -14.21
CA ALA A 505 12.12 -8.93 -13.75
C ALA A 505 12.50 -7.46 -13.49
N GLY A 506 13.08 -7.18 -12.32
CA GLY A 506 13.50 -5.83 -11.93
C GLY A 506 12.55 -5.06 -11.02
N HIS A 507 11.34 -5.53 -10.77
CA HIS A 507 10.48 -4.95 -9.73
C HIS A 507 10.94 -5.34 -8.32
N SER A 508 10.88 -4.40 -7.37
CA SER A 508 11.22 -4.65 -5.95
C SER A 508 10.07 -5.29 -5.15
N ALA A 509 8.86 -5.37 -5.71
CA ALA A 509 7.72 -5.97 -4.99
C ALA A 509 7.74 -7.49 -5.03
N ARG A 510 7.21 -8.08 -3.97
CA ARG A 510 6.88 -9.51 -3.90
C ARG A 510 5.75 -9.84 -4.84
N GLU A 511 5.80 -11.04 -5.41
CA GLU A 511 4.70 -11.59 -6.19
C GLU A 511 3.48 -11.84 -5.29
N LEU A 512 2.29 -11.46 -5.78
CA LEU A 512 1.05 -11.69 -5.08
C LEU A 512 0.72 -13.18 -5.13
N ARG A 513 0.52 -13.81 -3.97
CA ARG A 513 0.24 -15.24 -3.86
C ARG A 513 -1.25 -15.58 -3.99
N LEU A 514 -2.11 -14.57 -4.00
CA LEU A 514 -3.56 -14.73 -4.11
C LEU A 514 -3.99 -15.06 -5.54
N PRO A 515 -5.06 -15.85 -5.72
CA PRO A 515 -5.64 -16.06 -7.03
C PRO A 515 -6.18 -14.74 -7.61
N ASP A 516 -6.23 -14.65 -8.94
CA ASP A 516 -6.65 -13.41 -9.61
C ASP A 516 -8.08 -12.98 -9.27
N SER A 517 -8.98 -13.95 -9.03
CA SER A 517 -10.35 -13.70 -8.57
C SER A 517 -10.41 -13.03 -7.20
N ALA A 518 -9.49 -13.38 -6.29
CA ALA A 518 -9.37 -12.71 -5.00
C ALA A 518 -8.89 -11.28 -5.20
N ILE A 519 -7.85 -11.06 -6.01
CA ILE A 519 -7.35 -9.70 -6.31
C ILE A 519 -8.47 -8.83 -6.92
N SER A 520 -9.24 -9.36 -7.87
CA SER A 520 -10.41 -8.67 -8.44
C SER A 520 -11.42 -8.28 -7.37
N SER A 521 -11.77 -9.22 -6.49
CA SER A 521 -12.71 -8.97 -5.39
C SER A 521 -12.22 -7.89 -4.42
N LEU A 522 -10.92 -7.88 -4.11
CA LEU A 522 -10.31 -6.86 -3.25
C LEU A 522 -10.27 -5.48 -3.93
N PHE A 523 -10.02 -5.43 -5.24
CA PHE A 523 -10.06 -4.19 -6.02
C PHE A 523 -11.47 -3.61 -6.08
N GLU A 524 -12.47 -4.46 -6.32
CA GLU A 524 -13.88 -4.05 -6.30
C GLU A 524 -14.31 -3.54 -4.92
N GLN A 525 -13.89 -4.22 -3.83
CA GLN A 525 -14.15 -3.75 -2.46
C GLN A 525 -13.56 -2.35 -2.23
N ALA A 526 -12.36 -2.09 -2.76
CA ALA A 526 -11.69 -0.79 -2.71
C ALA A 526 -12.26 0.25 -3.71
N GLY A 527 -13.28 -0.09 -4.50
CA GLY A 527 -13.87 0.82 -5.49
C GLY A 527 -12.98 1.10 -6.70
N LEU A 528 -11.97 0.26 -6.95
CA LEU A 528 -11.16 0.31 -8.16
C LEU A 528 -11.95 -0.25 -9.33
N ILE A 529 -11.89 0.44 -10.48
CA ILE A 529 -12.48 -0.04 -11.73
C ILE A 529 -11.43 -0.89 -12.43
N ARG A 530 -11.40 -2.18 -12.10
CA ARG A 530 -10.54 -3.14 -12.80
C ARG A 530 -11.06 -3.38 -14.21
N VAL A 531 -10.17 -3.32 -15.19
CA VAL A 531 -10.45 -3.62 -16.60
C VAL A 531 -9.41 -4.61 -17.13
N ASP A 532 -9.75 -5.32 -18.20
CA ASP A 532 -8.93 -6.46 -18.67
C ASP A 532 -7.73 -6.03 -19.51
N ASP A 533 -7.83 -4.88 -20.18
CA ASP A 533 -6.85 -4.45 -21.14
C ASP A 533 -6.74 -2.91 -21.23
N LEU A 534 -5.72 -2.46 -21.96
CA LEU A 534 -5.36 -1.05 -22.09
C LEU A 534 -6.37 -0.26 -22.93
N ILE A 535 -7.09 -0.91 -23.84
CA ILE A 535 -8.13 -0.25 -24.64
C ILE A 535 -9.28 0.10 -23.70
N GLN A 536 -9.71 -0.85 -22.87
CA GLN A 536 -10.73 -0.65 -21.84
C GLN A 536 -10.32 0.41 -20.81
N LEU A 537 -9.03 0.47 -20.42
CA LEU A 537 -8.50 1.50 -19.51
C LEU A 537 -8.80 2.91 -20.03
N PHE A 538 -8.59 3.13 -21.33
CA PHE A 538 -8.84 4.43 -21.96
C PHE A 538 -10.33 4.65 -22.27
N ASP A 539 -11.07 3.61 -22.65
CA ASP A 539 -12.52 3.68 -22.90
C ASP A 539 -13.30 4.09 -21.64
N VAL A 540 -12.99 3.46 -20.51
CA VAL A 540 -13.59 3.83 -19.22
C VAL A 540 -13.07 5.19 -18.77
N GLY A 541 -11.77 5.45 -18.94
CA GLY A 541 -11.14 6.72 -18.57
C GLY A 541 -11.74 7.94 -19.27
N GLN A 542 -12.01 7.85 -20.58
CA GLN A 542 -12.63 8.96 -21.33
C GLN A 542 -14.06 9.24 -20.86
N LEU A 543 -14.84 8.20 -20.54
CA LEU A 543 -16.20 8.36 -20.06
C LEU A 543 -16.23 9.12 -18.74
N LEU A 544 -15.44 8.66 -17.78
CA LEU A 544 -15.33 9.27 -16.45
C LEU A 544 -14.80 10.70 -16.48
N ALA A 545 -13.92 11.01 -17.43
CA ALA A 545 -13.28 12.32 -17.52
C ALA A 545 -14.21 13.42 -18.06
N TYR A 546 -15.18 13.07 -18.92
CA TYR A 546 -15.96 14.05 -19.67
C TYR A 546 -17.47 13.98 -19.50
N GLN A 547 -18.01 12.92 -18.89
CA GLN A 547 -19.45 12.73 -18.66
C GLN A 547 -19.79 12.61 -17.17
N PRO A 548 -21.04 12.94 -16.76
CA PRO A 548 -21.52 12.69 -15.40
C PRO A 548 -21.66 11.17 -15.12
N LEU A 549 -21.77 10.80 -13.84
CA LEU A 549 -22.04 9.41 -13.47
C LEU A 549 -23.52 9.06 -13.71
N PRO A 550 -23.84 7.86 -14.22
CA PRO A 550 -25.21 7.40 -14.36
C PRO A 550 -25.84 7.13 -12.98
N ALA A 551 -27.13 7.38 -12.84
CA ALA A 551 -27.88 7.09 -11.62
C ALA A 551 -28.19 5.60 -11.44
N GLY A 552 -28.14 4.82 -12.52
CA GLY A 552 -28.53 3.42 -12.54
C GLY A 552 -28.20 2.72 -13.86
N PRO A 553 -28.66 1.47 -14.03
CA PRO A 553 -28.31 0.62 -15.17
C PRO A 553 -29.22 0.80 -16.40
N ARG A 554 -30.18 1.72 -16.40
CA ARG A 554 -31.18 1.84 -17.48
C ARG A 554 -30.63 2.65 -18.65
N VAL A 555 -30.69 2.11 -19.86
CA VAL A 555 -30.01 2.68 -21.04
C VAL A 555 -31.00 3.01 -22.16
N GLY A 556 -30.96 4.24 -22.65
CA GLY A 556 -31.62 4.67 -23.88
C GLY A 556 -30.72 4.45 -25.09
N LEU A 557 -31.27 3.92 -26.19
CA LEU A 557 -30.53 3.65 -27.42
C LEU A 557 -31.13 4.48 -28.57
N VAL A 558 -30.29 5.23 -29.28
CA VAL A 558 -30.64 5.97 -30.50
C VAL A 558 -29.70 5.52 -31.62
N THR A 559 -30.24 5.16 -32.78
CA THR A 559 -29.45 4.56 -33.88
C THR A 559 -30.02 4.93 -35.24
N ASN A 560 -29.20 4.89 -36.30
CA ASN A 560 -29.66 4.85 -37.70
C ASN A 560 -29.54 3.47 -38.36
N SER A 561 -29.18 2.44 -37.59
CA SER A 561 -28.96 1.08 -38.07
C SER A 561 -29.61 0.06 -37.12
N ASP A 562 -30.48 -0.79 -37.67
CA ASP A 562 -31.12 -1.89 -36.93
C ASP A 562 -30.09 -2.87 -36.38
N ALA A 563 -29.12 -3.26 -37.20
CA ALA A 563 -28.12 -4.25 -36.83
C ALA A 563 -27.25 -3.76 -35.66
N LEU A 564 -26.77 -2.51 -35.71
CA LEU A 564 -25.97 -1.93 -34.64
C LEU A 564 -26.80 -1.66 -33.38
N GLY A 565 -28.08 -1.29 -33.54
CA GLY A 565 -29.01 -1.12 -32.43
C GLY A 565 -29.26 -2.41 -31.65
N LEU A 566 -29.45 -3.53 -32.37
CA LEU A 566 -29.59 -4.86 -31.77
C LEU A 566 -28.31 -5.31 -31.06
N LEU A 567 -27.14 -5.14 -31.70
CA LEU A 567 -25.85 -5.46 -31.08
C LEU A 567 -25.63 -4.68 -29.77
N ALA A 568 -25.99 -3.40 -29.75
CA ALA A 568 -25.91 -2.57 -28.55
C ALA A 568 -26.87 -3.05 -27.45
N ALA A 569 -28.12 -3.40 -27.80
CA ALA A 569 -29.11 -3.92 -26.86
C ALA A 569 -28.67 -5.26 -26.26
N ASP A 570 -28.24 -6.21 -27.09
CA ASP A 570 -27.75 -7.53 -26.64
C ASP A 570 -26.52 -7.39 -25.74
N SER A 571 -25.59 -6.50 -26.11
CA SER A 571 -24.42 -6.19 -25.28
C SER A 571 -24.82 -5.56 -23.95
N CYS A 572 -25.84 -4.71 -23.91
CA CYS A 572 -26.33 -4.12 -22.67
C CYS A 572 -26.82 -5.22 -21.73
N VAL A 573 -27.67 -6.13 -22.23
CA VAL A 573 -28.18 -7.26 -21.44
C VAL A 573 -27.03 -8.14 -20.93
N ALA A 574 -26.09 -8.51 -21.80
CA ALA A 574 -24.93 -9.32 -21.42
C ALA A 574 -24.04 -8.65 -20.37
N ALA A 575 -23.97 -7.31 -20.36
CA ALA A 575 -23.20 -6.54 -19.40
C ALA A 575 -23.95 -6.20 -18.10
N GLY A 576 -25.20 -6.68 -17.94
CA GLY A 576 -26.05 -6.42 -16.77
C GLY A 576 -26.71 -5.04 -16.77
N LEU A 577 -26.82 -4.39 -17.93
CA LEU A 577 -27.56 -3.14 -18.13
C LEU A 577 -28.99 -3.43 -18.59
N SER A 578 -29.89 -2.45 -18.48
CA SER A 578 -31.29 -2.56 -18.85
C SER A 578 -31.60 -1.64 -20.04
N PRO A 579 -31.42 -2.09 -21.29
CA PRO A 579 -31.67 -1.26 -22.47
C PRO A 579 -33.17 -1.13 -22.74
N ARG A 580 -33.60 0.07 -23.16
CA ARG A 580 -34.90 0.26 -23.82
C ARG A 580 -34.83 -0.17 -25.29
N PRO A 581 -35.98 -0.45 -25.94
CA PRO A 581 -36.01 -0.68 -27.38
C PRO A 581 -35.30 0.46 -28.15
N PRO A 582 -34.38 0.14 -29.09
CA PRO A 582 -33.68 1.16 -29.84
C PRO A 582 -34.61 2.08 -30.62
N ALA A 583 -34.42 3.39 -30.49
CA ALA A 583 -35.04 4.37 -31.38
C ALA A 583 -34.25 4.40 -32.69
N ASN A 584 -34.66 3.59 -33.67
CA ASN A 584 -34.07 3.60 -35.00
C ASN A 584 -34.68 4.71 -35.88
N LEU A 585 -33.84 5.62 -36.33
CA LEU A 585 -34.19 6.80 -37.13
C LEU A 585 -34.04 6.57 -38.64
N GLY A 586 -33.43 5.45 -39.05
CA GLY A 586 -33.13 5.12 -40.44
C GLY A 586 -31.87 5.84 -40.98
N ALA A 587 -31.33 5.31 -42.08
CA ALA A 587 -30.01 5.67 -42.59
C ALA A 587 -29.84 7.15 -43.03
N SER A 588 -30.95 7.85 -43.31
CA SER A 588 -30.96 9.25 -43.76
C SER A 588 -31.29 10.26 -42.66
N ALA A 589 -31.38 9.84 -41.39
CA ALA A 589 -31.68 10.72 -40.27
C ALA A 589 -30.62 11.82 -40.11
N GLY A 590 -31.08 13.07 -40.02
CA GLY A 590 -30.23 14.25 -39.84
C GLY A 590 -30.20 14.73 -38.39
N ALA A 591 -29.63 15.91 -38.19
CA ALA A 591 -29.41 16.47 -36.86
C ALA A 591 -30.70 16.60 -36.04
N ALA A 592 -31.78 17.12 -36.64
CA ALA A 592 -33.05 17.35 -35.95
C ALA A 592 -33.69 16.05 -35.43
N GLU A 593 -33.67 14.97 -36.23
CA GLU A 593 -34.20 13.67 -35.79
C GLU A 593 -33.38 13.09 -34.63
N TYR A 594 -32.04 13.17 -34.70
CA TYR A 594 -31.16 12.72 -33.62
C TYR A 594 -31.36 13.53 -32.34
N GLY A 595 -31.46 14.86 -32.45
CA GLY A 595 -31.71 15.75 -31.33
C GLY A 595 -33.04 15.42 -30.63
N ALA A 596 -34.11 15.29 -31.40
CA ALA A 596 -35.43 14.96 -30.86
C ALA A 596 -35.47 13.58 -30.19
N ALA A 597 -34.86 12.56 -30.82
CA ALA A 597 -34.83 11.20 -30.29
C ALA A 597 -33.98 11.11 -29.01
N LEU A 598 -32.80 11.74 -29.00
CA LEU A 598 -31.94 11.78 -27.82
C LEU A 598 -32.62 12.53 -26.67
N ALA A 599 -33.22 13.69 -26.95
CA ALA A 599 -33.94 14.46 -25.93
C ALA A 599 -35.11 13.66 -25.35
N GLY A 600 -35.86 12.95 -26.19
CA GLY A 600 -36.95 12.06 -25.74
C GLY A 600 -36.47 10.92 -24.83
N GLN A 601 -35.33 10.29 -25.15
CA GLN A 601 -34.73 9.28 -24.28
C GLN A 601 -34.25 9.87 -22.95
N LEU A 602 -33.51 10.99 -23.00
CA LEU A 602 -32.93 11.61 -21.81
C LEU A 602 -33.96 12.22 -20.86
N ALA A 603 -35.10 12.69 -21.38
CA ALA A 603 -36.22 13.20 -20.58
C ALA A 603 -36.97 12.10 -19.79
N SER A 604 -36.80 10.83 -20.17
CA SER A 604 -37.47 9.71 -19.51
C SER A 604 -36.80 9.36 -18.19
N ASP A 605 -37.57 9.20 -17.12
CA ASP A 605 -37.06 8.70 -15.84
C ASP A 605 -36.60 7.24 -15.93
N GLU A 606 -37.03 6.49 -16.94
CA GLU A 606 -36.57 5.12 -17.26
C GLU A 606 -35.23 5.06 -18.02
N VAL A 607 -34.47 6.14 -18.05
CA VAL A 607 -33.16 6.21 -18.71
C VAL A 607 -32.18 6.92 -17.80
N ASP A 608 -31.10 6.23 -17.44
CA ASP A 608 -30.02 6.77 -16.62
C ASP A 608 -28.80 7.18 -17.46
N ALA A 609 -28.66 6.63 -18.67
CA ALA A 609 -27.61 6.91 -19.65
C ALA A 609 -28.12 6.69 -21.09
N ALA A 610 -27.54 7.38 -22.08
CA ALA A 610 -27.89 7.16 -23.49
C ALA A 610 -26.67 6.77 -24.34
N ILE A 611 -26.88 5.86 -25.29
CA ILE A 611 -25.90 5.50 -26.32
C ILE A 611 -26.47 5.88 -27.68
N VAL A 612 -25.72 6.68 -28.42
CA VAL A 612 -26.07 7.16 -29.76
C VAL A 612 -25.18 6.49 -30.80
N ILE A 613 -25.76 5.86 -31.80
CA ILE A 613 -25.04 5.20 -32.88
C ILE A 613 -25.33 5.96 -34.18
N TYR A 614 -24.31 6.61 -34.72
CA TYR A 614 -24.40 7.37 -35.96
C TYR A 614 -23.39 6.83 -36.97
N THR A 615 -23.87 6.09 -37.96
CA THR A 615 -23.05 5.53 -39.05
C THR A 615 -23.73 5.84 -40.39
N PRO A 616 -23.53 7.03 -40.97
CA PRO A 616 -24.22 7.44 -42.18
C PRO A 616 -23.70 6.65 -43.40
N PRO A 617 -24.56 6.29 -44.37
CA PRO A 617 -24.12 5.59 -45.57
C PRO A 617 -23.26 6.46 -46.49
N ILE A 618 -23.41 7.79 -46.41
CA ILE A 618 -22.65 8.77 -47.15
C ILE A 618 -21.99 9.72 -46.14
N PRO A 619 -20.64 9.83 -46.12
CA PRO A 619 -19.95 10.80 -45.27
C PRO A 619 -20.33 12.24 -45.64
N GLY A 620 -20.51 13.12 -44.65
CA GLY A 620 -20.64 14.57 -44.90
C GLY A 620 -21.62 15.34 -44.03
N ALA A 621 -22.52 14.67 -43.28
CA ALA A 621 -23.50 15.34 -42.41
C ALA A 621 -23.19 15.24 -40.90
N GLY A 622 -22.03 14.67 -40.53
CA GLY A 622 -21.70 14.39 -39.13
C GLY A 622 -21.56 15.62 -38.23
N GLU A 623 -21.09 16.76 -38.75
CA GLU A 623 -20.86 17.94 -37.92
C GLU A 623 -22.17 18.53 -37.34
N GLU A 624 -23.23 18.62 -38.15
CA GLU A 624 -24.54 19.11 -37.71
C GLU A 624 -25.16 18.18 -36.67
N VAL A 625 -25.07 16.86 -36.89
CA VAL A 625 -25.54 15.86 -35.93
C VAL A 625 -24.77 15.97 -34.62
N ALA A 626 -23.44 16.03 -34.67
CA ALA A 626 -22.60 16.14 -33.49
C ALA A 626 -22.90 17.41 -32.67
N ALA A 627 -23.11 18.55 -33.34
CA ALA A 627 -23.47 19.81 -32.68
C ALA A 627 -24.81 19.70 -31.94
N GLU A 628 -25.82 19.07 -32.56
CA GLU A 628 -27.13 18.87 -31.92
C GLU A 628 -27.07 17.86 -30.76
N LEU A 629 -26.28 16.78 -30.89
CA LEU A 629 -26.05 15.83 -29.80
C LEU A 629 -25.40 16.51 -28.58
N LEU A 630 -24.40 17.37 -28.80
CA LEU A 630 -23.75 18.13 -27.73
C LEU A 630 -24.75 19.06 -27.02
N ARG A 631 -25.56 19.80 -27.78
CA ARG A 631 -26.59 20.70 -27.24
C ARG A 631 -27.56 19.96 -26.33
N VAL A 632 -28.08 18.81 -26.80
CA VAL A 632 -29.04 18.00 -26.03
C VAL A 632 -28.39 17.33 -24.82
N ALA A 633 -27.15 16.86 -24.94
CA ALA A 633 -26.43 16.24 -23.82
C ALA A 633 -26.19 17.23 -22.67
N GLU A 634 -25.80 18.47 -22.99
CA GLU A 634 -25.55 19.54 -22.01
C GLU A 634 -26.79 19.87 -21.15
N GLU A 635 -27.98 19.81 -21.74
CA GLU A 635 -29.25 20.12 -21.06
C GLU A 635 -29.73 19.01 -20.11
N SER A 636 -29.25 17.77 -20.27
CA SER A 636 -29.84 16.59 -19.61
C SER A 636 -29.28 16.23 -18.24
N GLY A 637 -28.00 16.52 -17.99
CA GLY A 637 -27.26 16.04 -16.82
C GLY A 637 -27.03 14.51 -16.74
N LYS A 638 -27.44 13.74 -17.75
CA LYS A 638 -27.23 12.28 -17.84
C LYS A 638 -26.06 11.97 -18.80
N PRO A 639 -25.28 10.90 -18.56
CA PRO A 639 -24.18 10.54 -19.46
C PRO A 639 -24.67 10.13 -20.85
N VAL A 640 -24.02 10.69 -21.88
CA VAL A 640 -24.21 10.36 -23.29
C VAL A 640 -22.92 9.80 -23.86
N LEU A 641 -23.02 8.66 -24.56
CA LEU A 641 -21.92 7.99 -25.25
C LEU A 641 -22.28 7.84 -26.73
N ALA A 642 -21.28 7.77 -27.60
CA ALA A 642 -21.53 7.60 -29.02
C ALA A 642 -20.67 6.53 -29.71
N THR A 643 -21.22 5.88 -30.73
CA THR A 643 -20.44 5.25 -31.80
C THR A 643 -20.62 6.14 -33.03
N PHE A 644 -19.63 7.00 -33.30
CA PHE A 644 -19.75 8.09 -34.27
C PHE A 644 -18.85 7.83 -35.47
N GLU A 645 -19.45 7.43 -36.59
CA GLU A 645 -18.78 7.10 -37.85
C GLU A 645 -17.67 6.02 -37.70
N GLY A 646 -17.73 5.21 -36.64
CA GLY A 646 -16.73 4.17 -36.33
C GLY A 646 -15.35 4.70 -35.95
N HIS A 647 -15.22 5.98 -35.59
CA HIS A 647 -13.94 6.55 -35.19
C HIS A 647 -13.46 6.01 -33.85
N LEU A 648 -12.14 5.76 -33.76
CA LEU A 648 -11.50 5.43 -32.50
C LEU A 648 -11.31 6.69 -31.63
N GLY A 649 -11.93 6.70 -30.46
CA GLY A 649 -11.83 7.79 -29.49
C GLY A 649 -12.74 8.98 -29.81
N MET A 650 -12.55 10.09 -29.09
CA MET A 650 -13.48 11.21 -29.15
C MET A 650 -13.33 12.00 -30.46
N HIS A 651 -14.31 11.86 -31.34
CA HIS A 651 -14.38 12.58 -32.61
C HIS A 651 -14.29 14.12 -32.38
N PRO A 652 -13.52 14.89 -33.18
CA PRO A 652 -13.37 16.33 -32.97
C PRO A 652 -14.68 17.12 -32.89
N ALA A 653 -15.70 16.73 -33.68
CA ALA A 653 -17.01 17.39 -33.67
C ALA A 653 -17.83 17.12 -32.39
N LEU A 654 -17.47 16.09 -31.61
CA LEU A 654 -18.10 15.77 -30.31
C LEU A 654 -17.34 16.39 -29.12
N ARG A 655 -16.44 17.34 -29.38
CA ARG A 655 -15.67 18.05 -28.34
C ARG A 655 -16.26 19.43 -28.11
N VAL A 656 -16.63 19.71 -26.86
CA VAL A 656 -17.07 21.05 -26.45
C VAL A 656 -15.93 22.05 -26.67
N GLY A 657 -16.21 23.13 -27.42
CA GLY A 657 -15.24 24.18 -27.72
C GLY A 657 -14.40 23.97 -28.99
N ALA A 658 -14.69 22.95 -29.81
CA ALA A 658 -14.11 22.84 -31.15
C ALA A 658 -14.59 23.99 -32.05
N PRO A 659 -13.68 24.76 -32.71
CA PRO A 659 -14.12 25.70 -33.73
C PRO A 659 -14.80 24.91 -34.86
N PRO A 660 -15.94 25.37 -35.40
CA PRO A 660 -16.55 24.72 -36.56
C PRO A 660 -15.52 24.72 -37.69
N SER A 661 -15.28 23.55 -38.28
CA SER A 661 -14.46 23.45 -39.49
C SER A 661 -15.07 24.39 -40.52
N SER A 662 -14.39 25.46 -40.91
CA SER A 662 -14.86 26.27 -42.03
C SER A 662 -14.93 25.37 -43.27
N GLY A 663 -16.14 25.13 -43.77
CA GLY A 663 -16.39 24.26 -44.91
C GLY A 663 -15.67 24.72 -46.19
N SER A 664 -15.53 23.76 -47.10
CA SER A 664 -15.14 23.91 -48.51
C SER A 664 -13.67 24.23 -48.84
N GLY A 665 -12.99 23.23 -49.43
CA GLY A 665 -12.01 23.47 -50.50
C GLY A 665 -10.55 23.09 -50.22
N SER A 666 -10.07 22.06 -50.93
CA SER A 666 -8.65 21.77 -51.22
C SER A 666 -7.79 21.26 -50.06
N ALA A 667 -7.67 19.94 -49.97
CA ALA A 667 -6.64 19.26 -49.19
C ALA A 667 -5.24 19.58 -49.75
N ARG A 668 -4.63 20.64 -49.25
CA ARG A 668 -3.17 20.82 -49.25
C ARG A 668 -2.73 21.63 -48.04
N ALA A 669 -3.00 21.11 -46.84
CA ALA A 669 -2.29 21.53 -45.64
C ALA A 669 -0.87 20.93 -45.69
N THR A 670 0.11 21.78 -45.95
CA THR A 670 1.52 21.46 -45.69
C THR A 670 1.73 21.23 -44.19
N PRO A 671 2.55 20.25 -43.77
CA PRO A 671 2.86 20.08 -42.36
C PRO A 671 3.80 21.21 -41.94
N SER A 672 3.27 22.27 -41.31
CA SER A 672 4.11 23.20 -40.57
C SER A 672 4.56 22.49 -39.29
N ASN A 673 5.81 22.04 -39.29
CA ASN A 673 6.53 21.61 -38.10
C ASN A 673 6.61 22.79 -37.12
N GLY A 674 5.90 22.72 -36.00
CA GLY A 674 6.06 23.65 -34.88
C GLY A 674 4.77 23.90 -34.11
N SER A 675 4.72 23.40 -32.87
CA SER A 675 3.69 23.65 -31.84
C SER A 675 2.27 23.16 -32.14
N GLY A 676 1.67 22.41 -31.20
CA GLY A 676 0.33 21.82 -31.29
C GLY A 676 -0.81 22.84 -31.26
N ALA A 677 -0.87 23.73 -32.25
CA ALA A 677 -1.97 24.67 -32.44
C ALA A 677 -3.11 24.00 -33.22
N GLY A 678 -4.29 23.89 -32.59
CA GLY A 678 -5.57 23.87 -33.33
C GLY A 678 -6.51 22.66 -33.17
N ARG A 679 -6.24 21.67 -32.31
CA ARG A 679 -7.28 20.68 -31.93
C ARG A 679 -7.81 21.05 -30.54
N ALA A 680 -9.05 21.53 -30.48
CA ALA A 680 -9.69 21.86 -29.22
C ALA A 680 -9.58 20.69 -28.24
N THR A 681 -9.06 21.01 -27.07
CA THR A 681 -8.86 20.08 -25.97
C THR A 681 -10.23 19.77 -25.37
N PRO A 682 -10.64 18.51 -25.18
CA PRO A 682 -11.97 18.21 -24.69
C PRO A 682 -12.20 18.81 -23.31
N SER A 683 -13.42 19.29 -23.09
CA SER A 683 -13.91 19.76 -21.79
C SER A 683 -15.11 18.94 -21.34
N ARG A 684 -15.58 19.12 -20.10
CA ARG A 684 -16.77 18.43 -19.58
C ARG A 684 -17.97 18.71 -20.49
N GLY A 685 -18.79 17.69 -20.74
CA GLY A 685 -19.88 17.73 -21.71
C GLY A 685 -19.49 17.20 -23.09
N SER A 686 -18.20 17.04 -23.39
CA SER A 686 -17.78 16.37 -24.64
C SER A 686 -18.25 14.91 -24.63
N ILE A 687 -18.80 14.44 -25.75
CA ILE A 687 -19.40 13.10 -25.85
C ILE A 687 -18.30 12.09 -26.24
N PRO A 688 -17.94 11.14 -25.36
CA PRO A 688 -16.96 10.10 -25.68
C PRO A 688 -17.48 9.23 -26.81
N SER A 689 -16.61 8.97 -27.79
CA SER A 689 -16.93 8.07 -28.90
C SER A 689 -16.04 6.83 -28.95
N TYR A 690 -16.65 5.73 -29.40
CA TYR A 690 -16.08 4.39 -29.44
C TYR A 690 -16.19 3.81 -30.85
N ALA A 691 -15.28 2.89 -31.20
CA ALA A 691 -15.24 2.32 -32.54
C ALA A 691 -16.43 1.39 -32.80
N ALA A 692 -16.94 0.75 -31.73
CA ALA A 692 -18.08 -0.16 -31.80
C ALA A 692 -19.07 0.03 -30.62
N PRO A 693 -20.36 -0.29 -30.77
CA PRO A 693 -21.34 -0.16 -29.69
C PRO A 693 -21.00 -0.99 -28.45
N GLU A 694 -20.42 -2.17 -28.61
CA GLU A 694 -20.06 -3.10 -27.53
C GLU A 694 -18.97 -2.51 -26.62
N GLU A 695 -18.06 -1.70 -27.16
CA GLU A 695 -17.05 -0.97 -26.41
C GLU A 695 -17.69 0.13 -25.54
N ALA A 696 -18.63 0.89 -26.13
CA ALA A 696 -19.38 1.93 -25.41
C ALA A 696 -20.19 1.32 -24.26
N VAL A 697 -20.89 0.22 -24.52
CA VAL A 697 -21.68 -0.52 -23.52
C VAL A 697 -20.79 -1.06 -22.40
N ARG A 698 -19.64 -1.65 -22.74
CA ARG A 698 -18.70 -2.18 -21.74
C ARG A 698 -18.17 -1.07 -20.84
N ALA A 699 -17.76 0.06 -21.41
CA ALA A 699 -17.30 1.22 -20.64
C ALA A 699 -18.40 1.72 -19.70
N LEU A 700 -19.63 1.85 -20.19
CA LEU A 700 -20.79 2.23 -19.39
C LEU A 700 -21.05 1.24 -18.24
N ALA A 701 -20.97 -0.07 -18.49
CA ALA A 701 -21.18 -1.08 -17.46
C ALA A 701 -20.19 -0.98 -16.30
N HIS A 702 -18.91 -0.72 -16.58
CA HIS A 702 -17.91 -0.44 -15.54
C HIS A 702 -18.27 0.83 -14.74
N VAL A 703 -18.68 1.90 -15.42
CA VAL A 703 -19.02 3.17 -14.76
C VAL A 703 -20.32 3.07 -13.95
N VAL A 704 -21.32 2.31 -14.38
CA VAL A 704 -22.54 2.02 -13.62
C VAL A 704 -22.20 1.25 -12.33
N ARG A 705 -21.37 0.20 -12.40
CA ARG A 705 -20.93 -0.54 -11.22
C ARG A 705 -20.18 0.36 -10.23
N TYR A 706 -19.32 1.23 -10.73
CA TYR A 706 -18.62 2.22 -9.90
C TYR A 706 -19.58 3.24 -9.27
N ALA A 707 -20.54 3.79 -10.03
CA ALA A 707 -21.53 4.73 -9.51
C ALA A 707 -22.39 4.09 -8.41
N ALA A 708 -22.78 2.82 -8.58
CA ALA A 708 -23.47 2.03 -7.57
C ALA A 708 -22.60 1.78 -6.32
N TRP A 709 -21.30 1.53 -6.47
CA TRP A 709 -20.38 1.41 -5.34
C TRP A 709 -20.22 2.74 -4.60
N ARG A 710 -20.02 3.84 -5.34
CA ARG A 710 -19.74 5.18 -4.80
C ARG A 710 -20.93 5.74 -4.02
N SER A 711 -22.16 5.41 -4.41
CA SER A 711 -23.39 5.85 -3.74
C SER A 711 -23.71 5.10 -2.44
N ARG A 712 -23.04 3.96 -2.17
CA ARG A 712 -23.24 3.21 -0.91
C ARG A 712 -22.73 4.01 0.29
N PRO A 713 -23.43 4.00 1.43
CA PRO A 713 -22.92 4.58 2.67
C PRO A 713 -21.55 4.01 3.07
N VAL A 714 -20.83 4.75 3.91
CA VAL A 714 -19.63 4.21 4.59
C VAL A 714 -20.04 3.97 6.03
N ALA A 715 -20.30 2.71 6.38
CA ALA A 715 -20.54 2.30 7.75
C ALA A 715 -19.23 1.79 8.40
N PRO A 716 -18.95 2.10 9.67
CA PRO A 716 -17.90 1.42 10.41
C PRO A 716 -18.27 -0.06 10.63
N PRO A 717 -17.29 -0.95 10.86
CA PRO A 717 -17.58 -2.30 11.33
C PRO A 717 -18.43 -2.25 12.61
N PRO A 718 -19.41 -3.14 12.78
CA PRO A 718 -20.27 -3.11 13.96
C PRO A 718 -19.49 -3.44 15.23
N GLU A 719 -19.86 -2.81 16.34
CA GLU A 719 -19.39 -3.20 17.66
C GLU A 719 -20.13 -4.47 18.11
N LEU A 720 -19.38 -5.48 18.51
CA LEU A 720 -19.90 -6.76 18.99
C LEU A 720 -19.61 -6.85 20.50
N ALA A 721 -20.64 -6.66 21.32
CA ALA A 721 -20.50 -6.60 22.78
C ALA A 721 -20.25 -7.96 23.44
N ASP A 722 -20.51 -9.05 22.74
CA ASP A 722 -20.40 -10.44 23.18
C ASP A 722 -19.07 -11.10 22.79
N VAL A 723 -18.07 -10.31 22.41
CA VAL A 723 -16.73 -10.79 22.03
C VAL A 723 -15.76 -10.71 23.21
N ASP A 724 -15.08 -11.83 23.49
CA ASP A 724 -14.02 -11.94 24.49
C ASP A 724 -12.64 -12.02 23.81
N THR A 725 -12.16 -10.87 23.33
CA THR A 725 -10.85 -10.78 22.67
C THR A 725 -9.69 -11.14 23.61
N ALA A 726 -9.83 -10.94 24.92
CA ALA A 726 -8.79 -11.25 25.90
C ALA A 726 -8.56 -12.77 26.00
N ARG A 727 -9.64 -13.52 26.21
CA ARG A 727 -9.58 -14.99 26.22
C ARG A 727 -9.07 -15.56 24.90
N ALA A 728 -9.49 -14.98 23.77
CA ALA A 728 -9.03 -15.40 22.45
C ALA A 728 -7.50 -15.21 22.27
N ARG A 729 -6.94 -14.07 22.73
CA ARG A 729 -5.48 -13.83 22.70
C ARG A 729 -4.73 -14.80 23.60
N ASP A 730 -5.27 -15.15 24.76
CA ASP A 730 -4.66 -16.12 25.67
C ASP A 730 -4.61 -17.53 25.04
N LEU A 731 -5.66 -17.95 24.33
CA LEU A 731 -5.69 -19.21 23.58
C LEU A 731 -4.59 -19.27 22.53
N VAL A 732 -4.49 -18.23 21.72
CA VAL A 732 -3.47 -18.16 20.65
C VAL A 732 -2.06 -18.10 21.24
N THR A 733 -1.85 -17.33 22.31
CA THR A 733 -0.55 -17.24 23.00
C THR A 733 -0.12 -18.61 23.54
N ARG A 734 -1.04 -19.36 24.16
CA ARG A 734 -0.77 -20.73 24.63
C ARG A 734 -0.44 -21.68 23.49
N ALA A 735 -1.18 -21.63 22.39
CA ALA A 735 -0.92 -22.48 21.21
C ALA A 735 0.46 -22.19 20.61
N LEU A 736 0.83 -20.91 20.47
CA LEU A 736 2.16 -20.51 20.00
C LEU A 736 3.29 -20.94 20.96
N ALA A 737 3.06 -20.92 22.27
CA ALA A 737 4.03 -21.41 23.26
C ALA A 737 4.20 -22.93 23.17
N ALA A 738 3.11 -23.69 23.11
CA ALA A 738 3.14 -25.15 23.01
C ALA A 738 3.84 -25.64 21.72
N GLY A 739 3.63 -24.95 20.59
CA GLY A 739 4.31 -25.25 19.33
C GLY A 739 5.82 -25.05 19.36
N ARG A 740 6.34 -24.27 20.32
CA ARG A 740 7.79 -24.08 20.55
C ARG A 740 8.38 -25.20 21.41
N GLU A 741 7.62 -25.77 22.34
CA GLU A 741 8.08 -26.76 23.32
C GLU A 741 8.01 -28.22 22.81
N GLY A 742 7.06 -28.56 21.93
CA GLY A 742 6.85 -29.94 21.43
C GLY A 742 7.86 -30.46 20.37
N GLY A 743 8.99 -29.77 20.16
CA GLY A 743 10.02 -30.17 19.20
C GLY A 743 11.17 -30.91 19.85
N ASP A 744 11.00 -32.18 20.20
CA ASP A 744 12.10 -33.03 20.64
C ASP A 744 12.94 -33.50 19.44
N ALA A 745 14.24 -33.66 19.69
CA ALA A 745 15.30 -33.88 18.72
C ALA A 745 15.08 -35.08 17.76
N GLY A 746 15.05 -34.82 16.45
CA GLY A 746 15.02 -35.85 15.42
C GLY A 746 15.40 -35.32 14.04
N GLU A 747 16.66 -35.56 13.65
CA GLU A 747 17.24 -35.42 12.31
C GLU A 747 17.31 -34.01 11.68
N ALA A 748 18.29 -33.24 12.18
CA ALA A 748 18.96 -32.23 11.39
C ALA A 748 19.73 -32.91 10.23
N GLY A 749 19.08 -33.06 9.09
CA GLY A 749 19.72 -33.39 7.82
C GLY A 749 20.50 -32.17 7.29
N ALA A 750 21.82 -32.24 7.39
CA ALA A 750 22.73 -31.25 6.85
C ALA A 750 22.62 -31.11 5.33
N ALA A 751 22.22 -29.93 4.86
CA ALA A 751 22.58 -29.42 3.53
C ALA A 751 22.77 -27.91 3.65
N GLY A 752 24.03 -27.47 3.56
CA GLY A 752 24.40 -26.06 3.65
C GLY A 752 24.01 -25.28 2.40
N GLY A 753 23.45 -24.10 2.63
CA GLY A 753 23.26 -23.02 1.67
C GLY A 753 23.05 -21.74 2.46
N GLU A 754 24.04 -20.85 2.44
CA GLU A 754 23.95 -19.52 3.06
C GLU A 754 22.97 -18.66 2.26
N GLY A 755 21.98 -18.06 2.92
CA GLY A 755 21.26 -16.90 2.37
C GLY A 755 19.78 -17.05 2.04
N GLU A 756 18.99 -17.85 2.76
CA GLU A 756 17.55 -17.62 2.86
C GLU A 756 17.17 -17.60 4.35
N VAL A 757 16.73 -16.44 4.83
CA VAL A 757 16.14 -16.33 6.16
C VAL A 757 14.91 -17.23 6.16
N ASP A 758 14.86 -18.23 7.03
CA ASP A 758 13.69 -19.10 7.22
C ASP A 758 12.46 -18.24 7.60
N VAL A 759 11.64 -17.87 6.59
CA VAL A 759 10.45 -17.01 6.75
C VAL A 759 9.22 -17.82 7.18
N THR A 760 9.36 -19.14 7.37
CA THR A 760 8.26 -20.00 7.81
C THR A 760 8.30 -20.16 9.33
N GLY A 761 7.71 -19.19 10.05
CA GLY A 761 7.35 -19.42 11.45
C GLY A 761 6.56 -20.73 11.56
N ARG A 762 6.92 -21.58 12.53
CA ARG A 762 6.26 -22.88 12.76
C ARG A 762 4.76 -22.66 13.01
N GLU A 763 3.92 -23.34 12.23
CA GLU A 763 2.47 -23.31 12.43
C GLU A 763 2.09 -24.27 13.57
N ALA A 764 1.19 -23.84 14.45
CA ALA A 764 0.63 -24.64 15.52
C ALA A 764 -0.90 -24.68 15.38
N GLU A 765 -1.50 -25.82 15.70
CA GLU A 765 -2.95 -25.95 15.73
C GLU A 765 -3.51 -25.33 17.02
N VAL A 766 -4.65 -24.64 16.91
CA VAL A 766 -5.40 -24.11 18.06
C VAL A 766 -6.80 -24.69 18.04
N ASP A 767 -7.40 -24.88 19.21
CA ASP A 767 -8.80 -25.33 19.31
C ASP A 767 -9.73 -24.30 18.65
N ALA A 768 -10.17 -24.61 17.44
CA ALA A 768 -11.00 -23.72 16.64
C ALA A 768 -12.39 -23.52 17.26
N ALA A 769 -12.94 -24.52 17.94
CA ALA A 769 -14.26 -24.42 18.58
C ALA A 769 -14.19 -23.49 19.80
N GLU A 770 -13.16 -23.63 20.64
CA GLU A 770 -12.96 -22.72 21.77
C GLU A 770 -12.70 -21.28 21.28
N LEU A 771 -11.90 -21.13 20.23
CA LEU A 771 -11.60 -19.82 19.64
C LEU A 771 -12.84 -19.14 19.07
N LEU A 772 -13.66 -19.86 18.29
CA LEU A 772 -14.90 -19.35 17.70
C LEU A 772 -15.93 -18.98 18.78
N SER A 773 -15.99 -19.73 19.88
CA SER A 773 -16.89 -19.42 21.00
C SER A 773 -16.60 -18.06 21.65
N CYS A 774 -15.34 -17.59 21.60
CA CYS A 774 -14.96 -16.26 22.08
C CYS A 774 -15.56 -15.12 21.23
N TYR A 775 -16.05 -15.44 20.03
CA TYR A 775 -16.71 -14.49 19.12
C TYR A 775 -18.21 -14.80 18.97
N GLY A 776 -18.79 -15.63 19.86
CA GLY A 776 -20.21 -15.99 19.83
C GLY A 776 -20.58 -17.01 18.74
N LEU A 777 -19.61 -17.79 18.25
CA LEU A 777 -19.83 -18.79 17.20
C LEU A 777 -19.67 -20.21 17.75
N ASP A 778 -20.74 -20.99 17.70
CA ASP A 778 -20.76 -22.37 18.19
C ASP A 778 -20.50 -23.38 17.08
N VAL A 779 -19.50 -24.25 17.29
CA VAL A 779 -19.24 -25.41 16.43
C VAL A 779 -19.97 -26.63 16.99
N TRP A 780 -20.81 -27.27 16.19
CA TRP A 780 -21.55 -28.46 16.63
C TRP A 780 -20.60 -29.62 16.90
N PRO A 781 -20.70 -30.30 18.07
CA PRO A 781 -19.79 -31.36 18.43
C PRO A 781 -19.97 -32.58 17.50
N ALA A 782 -18.85 -33.22 17.16
CA ALA A 782 -18.82 -34.52 16.51
C ALA A 782 -18.10 -35.50 17.45
N GLU A 783 -18.80 -36.53 17.89
CA GLU A 783 -18.26 -37.54 18.81
C GLU A 783 -17.57 -38.64 18.00
N VAL A 784 -16.25 -38.75 18.13
CA VAL A 784 -15.47 -39.84 17.52
C VAL A 784 -15.79 -41.15 18.23
N VAL A 785 -16.10 -42.20 17.47
CA VAL A 785 -16.55 -43.50 17.94
C VAL A 785 -15.74 -44.62 17.30
N GLY A 786 -15.40 -45.63 18.11
CA GLY A 786 -14.61 -46.80 17.70
C GLY A 786 -15.42 -48.08 17.55
N SER A 787 -16.72 -48.08 17.89
CA SER A 787 -17.59 -49.25 17.73
C SER A 787 -19.04 -48.88 17.38
N PRO A 788 -19.83 -49.83 16.83
CA PRO A 788 -21.27 -49.63 16.60
C PRO A 788 -22.04 -49.31 17.88
N ASP A 789 -21.65 -49.88 19.02
CA ASP A 789 -22.28 -49.60 20.32
C ASP A 789 -22.00 -48.17 20.78
N GLU A 790 -20.75 -47.72 20.68
CA GLU A 790 -20.38 -46.33 20.98
C GLU A 790 -21.11 -45.34 20.06
N ALA A 791 -21.28 -45.67 18.77
CA ALA A 791 -22.03 -44.86 17.82
C ALA A 791 -23.51 -44.69 18.22
N VAL A 792 -24.16 -45.76 18.71
CA VAL A 792 -25.54 -45.70 19.19
C VAL A 792 -25.65 -44.88 20.48
N GLU A 793 -24.69 -45.02 21.41
CA GLU A 793 -24.67 -44.24 22.64
C GLU A 793 -24.43 -42.74 22.38
N ALA A 794 -23.51 -42.41 21.47
CA ALA A 794 -23.32 -41.04 20.99
C ALA A 794 -24.60 -40.49 20.35
N ALA A 795 -25.27 -41.28 19.49
CA ALA A 795 -26.52 -40.88 18.87
C ALA A 795 -27.64 -40.59 19.88
N ARG A 796 -27.74 -41.40 20.96
CA ARG A 796 -28.69 -41.17 22.05
C ARG A 796 -28.43 -39.87 22.81
N ARG A 797 -27.16 -39.52 23.04
CA ARG A 797 -26.77 -38.24 23.68
C ARG A 797 -27.04 -37.03 22.79
N LEU A 798 -26.69 -37.12 21.51
CA LEU A 798 -26.81 -36.03 20.55
C LEU A 798 -28.27 -35.77 20.10
N GLY A 799 -29.12 -36.81 20.19
CA GLY A 799 -30.52 -36.77 19.79
C GLY A 799 -30.73 -37.03 18.29
N TRP A 800 -31.85 -37.68 17.96
CA TRP A 800 -32.20 -38.09 16.61
C TRP A 800 -32.82 -36.94 15.78
N PRO A 801 -32.65 -36.91 14.43
CA PRO A 801 -31.78 -37.78 13.64
C PRO A 801 -30.28 -37.39 13.74
N VAL A 802 -29.40 -38.38 13.50
CA VAL A 802 -27.95 -38.18 13.48
C VAL A 802 -27.34 -38.51 12.12
N VAL A 803 -26.09 -38.10 11.96
CA VAL A 803 -25.22 -38.37 10.82
C VAL A 803 -24.05 -39.22 11.30
N LEU A 804 -23.66 -40.20 10.50
CA LEU A 804 -22.40 -40.92 10.66
C LEU A 804 -21.45 -40.52 9.53
N LYS A 805 -20.25 -40.04 9.88
CA LYS A 805 -19.23 -39.60 8.92
C LYS A 805 -17.84 -40.11 9.29
N VAL A 806 -16.92 -40.07 8.34
CA VAL A 806 -15.49 -40.25 8.66
C VAL A 806 -15.04 -39.10 9.57
N ALA A 807 -14.30 -39.41 10.63
CA ALA A 807 -13.88 -38.43 11.63
C ALA A 807 -12.87 -37.44 11.06
N ASP A 808 -11.99 -37.87 10.14
CA ASP A 808 -11.08 -36.98 9.42
C ASP A 808 -11.88 -36.00 8.51
N PRO A 809 -11.80 -34.69 8.75
CA PRO A 809 -12.53 -33.68 7.99
C PRO A 809 -12.25 -33.67 6.48
N ASP A 810 -11.00 -33.93 6.04
CA ASP A 810 -10.66 -33.92 4.60
C ASP A 810 -11.23 -35.16 3.89
N ALA A 811 -11.16 -36.32 4.54
CA ALA A 811 -11.75 -37.56 4.04
C ALA A 811 -13.28 -37.49 4.03
N SER A 812 -13.90 -36.85 5.04
CA SER A 812 -15.37 -36.67 5.14
C SER A 812 -15.98 -35.89 3.97
N ARG A 813 -15.18 -35.15 3.18
CA ARG A 813 -15.65 -34.43 1.99
C ARG A 813 -15.79 -35.30 0.75
N ARG A 814 -15.32 -36.55 0.80
CA ARG A 814 -15.36 -37.47 -0.35
C ARG A 814 -16.75 -38.09 -0.49
N ALA A 815 -17.18 -38.29 -1.73
CA ALA A 815 -18.46 -38.94 -2.01
C ALA A 815 -18.54 -40.30 -1.30
N GLY A 816 -19.67 -40.54 -0.63
CA GLY A 816 -19.93 -41.77 0.10
C GLY A 816 -19.42 -41.83 1.53
N THR A 817 -18.61 -40.88 2.02
CA THR A 817 -18.03 -40.91 3.38
C THR A 817 -18.93 -40.35 4.49
N VAL A 818 -20.18 -40.01 4.15
CA VAL A 818 -21.19 -39.45 5.06
C VAL A 818 -22.52 -40.18 4.82
N ARG A 819 -23.17 -40.61 5.91
CA ARG A 819 -24.51 -41.20 5.91
C ARG A 819 -25.45 -40.32 6.73
N LEU A 820 -26.46 -39.77 6.07
CA LEU A 820 -27.48 -38.88 6.66
C LEU A 820 -28.74 -39.67 7.04
N GLY A 821 -29.61 -39.07 7.85
CA GLY A 821 -30.96 -39.57 8.12
C GLY A 821 -31.02 -40.81 9.02
N LEU A 822 -30.08 -40.95 9.95
CA LEU A 822 -30.07 -42.08 10.88
C LEU A 822 -31.02 -41.75 12.04
N GLU A 823 -32.18 -42.40 12.07
CA GLU A 823 -33.27 -42.14 13.03
C GLU A 823 -33.41 -43.20 14.14
N SER A 824 -32.62 -44.27 14.10
CA SER A 824 -32.76 -45.40 15.02
C SER A 824 -31.42 -46.06 15.35
N PRO A 825 -31.32 -46.76 16.50
CA PRO A 825 -30.14 -47.54 16.85
C PRO A 825 -29.72 -48.53 15.75
N ASP A 826 -30.69 -49.19 15.10
CA ASP A 826 -30.43 -50.19 14.07
C ASP A 826 -29.86 -49.56 12.79
N SER A 827 -30.36 -48.37 12.40
CA SER A 827 -29.82 -47.67 11.22
C SER A 827 -28.39 -47.18 11.45
N VAL A 828 -28.06 -46.73 12.67
CA VAL A 828 -26.69 -46.36 13.04
C VAL A 828 -25.75 -47.57 13.03
N ARG A 829 -26.16 -48.70 13.61
CA ARG A 829 -25.34 -49.93 13.58
C ARG A 829 -25.08 -50.39 12.16
N HIS A 830 -26.13 -50.40 11.33
CA HIS A 830 -26.01 -50.81 9.95
C HIS A 830 -25.06 -49.88 9.17
N ALA A 831 -25.22 -48.56 9.31
CA ALA A 831 -24.35 -47.58 8.67
C ALA A 831 -22.89 -47.71 9.14
N TYR A 832 -22.65 -47.98 10.43
CA TYR A 832 -21.31 -48.19 10.97
C TYR A 832 -20.66 -49.43 10.37
N THR A 833 -21.35 -50.57 10.37
CA THR A 833 -20.82 -51.81 9.79
C THR A 833 -20.56 -51.68 8.30
N GLU A 834 -21.41 -50.96 7.56
CA GLU A 834 -21.19 -50.65 6.15
C GLU A 834 -19.90 -49.83 5.94
N PHE A 835 -19.69 -48.79 6.75
CA PHE A 835 -18.50 -47.94 6.65
C PHE A 835 -17.23 -48.68 7.04
N ALA A 836 -17.24 -49.45 8.13
CA ALA A 836 -16.13 -50.29 8.56
C ALA A 836 -15.77 -51.32 7.47
N GLY A 837 -16.78 -51.99 6.88
CA GLY A 837 -16.57 -52.98 5.82
C GLY A 837 -16.03 -52.40 4.51
N ARG A 838 -16.37 -51.14 4.18
CA ARG A 838 -15.93 -50.50 2.92
C ARG A 838 -14.61 -49.73 3.06
N LEU A 839 -14.37 -49.08 4.19
CA LEU A 839 -13.22 -48.18 4.40
C LEU A 839 -12.09 -48.83 5.22
N GLY A 840 -12.34 -49.97 5.87
CA GLY A 840 -11.40 -50.71 6.71
C GLY A 840 -11.48 -50.34 8.20
N ASP A 841 -11.12 -51.29 9.07
CA ASP A 841 -11.27 -51.21 10.54
C ASP A 841 -10.40 -50.11 11.22
N GLY A 842 -9.49 -49.46 10.49
CA GLY A 842 -8.61 -48.40 11.00
C GLY A 842 -9.14 -46.99 10.80
N VAL A 843 -10.31 -46.80 10.18
CA VAL A 843 -10.87 -45.46 9.91
C VAL A 843 -11.73 -45.00 11.08
N ALA A 844 -11.32 -43.93 11.74
CA ALA A 844 -12.11 -43.30 12.80
C ALA A 844 -13.42 -42.74 12.21
N LEU A 845 -14.55 -43.06 12.84
CA LEU A 845 -15.87 -42.54 12.48
C LEU A 845 -16.36 -41.57 13.56
N ALA A 846 -17.25 -40.66 13.18
CA ALA A 846 -17.84 -39.70 14.10
C ALA A 846 -19.36 -39.63 13.93
N VAL A 847 -20.07 -39.52 15.06
CA VAL A 847 -21.50 -39.24 15.11
C VAL A 847 -21.72 -37.77 15.39
N GLN A 848 -22.58 -37.12 14.61
CA GLN A 848 -22.95 -35.72 14.79
C GLN A 848 -24.46 -35.57 14.59
N ARG A 849 -25.08 -34.61 15.29
CA ARG A 849 -26.50 -34.30 15.10
C ARG A 849 -26.78 -33.88 13.64
N MET A 850 -27.88 -34.36 13.07
CA MET A 850 -28.28 -33.93 11.73
C MET A 850 -28.96 -32.56 11.79
N ALA A 851 -28.45 -31.62 11.02
CA ALA A 851 -29.06 -30.30 10.88
C ALA A 851 -30.43 -30.40 10.18
N PRO A 852 -31.41 -29.56 10.56
CA PRO A 852 -32.70 -29.47 9.88
C PRO A 852 -32.51 -29.21 8.38
N GLN A 853 -33.33 -29.86 7.57
CA GLN A 853 -33.40 -29.67 6.12
C GLN A 853 -34.71 -28.95 5.77
N PRO A 854 -34.74 -28.12 4.72
CA PRO A 854 -33.65 -27.82 3.78
C PRO A 854 -32.61 -26.84 4.34
N ALA A 855 -31.33 -27.04 4.01
CA ALA A 855 -30.25 -26.12 4.33
C ALA A 855 -29.22 -26.06 3.19
N VAL A 856 -28.72 -24.86 2.90
CA VAL A 856 -27.73 -24.64 1.84
C VAL A 856 -26.32 -24.78 2.44
N PRO A 857 -25.48 -25.71 1.93
CA PRO A 857 -24.11 -25.84 2.41
C PRO A 857 -23.22 -24.72 1.87
N THR A 858 -22.47 -24.08 2.75
CA THR A 858 -21.50 -23.03 2.44
C THR A 858 -20.15 -23.32 3.07
N VAL A 859 -19.12 -22.65 2.57
CA VAL A 859 -17.75 -22.69 3.09
C VAL A 859 -17.30 -21.27 3.39
N VAL A 860 -16.60 -21.11 4.50
CA VAL A 860 -16.02 -19.83 4.91
C VAL A 860 -14.58 -20.08 5.32
N GLY A 861 -13.68 -19.21 4.91
CA GLY A 861 -12.26 -19.30 5.25
C GLY A 861 -11.66 -17.97 5.63
N VAL A 862 -10.57 -18.01 6.38
CA VAL A 862 -9.68 -16.89 6.66
C VAL A 862 -8.26 -17.31 6.35
N VAL A 863 -7.53 -16.43 5.68
CA VAL A 863 -6.08 -16.55 5.51
C VAL A 863 -5.44 -15.20 5.87
N GLU A 864 -4.40 -15.20 6.70
CA GLU A 864 -3.54 -14.02 6.90
C GLU A 864 -2.50 -13.99 5.76
N ASP A 865 -2.78 -13.17 4.73
CA ASP A 865 -1.86 -12.93 3.64
C ASP A 865 -0.78 -11.90 4.06
N PRO A 866 0.52 -12.16 3.80
CA PRO A 866 1.58 -11.23 4.20
C PRO A 866 1.51 -9.83 3.57
N ALA A 867 0.82 -9.67 2.44
CA ALA A 867 0.79 -8.43 1.67
C ALA A 867 -0.55 -7.67 1.82
N PHE A 868 -1.67 -8.40 1.94
CA PHE A 868 -3.03 -7.88 2.07
C PHE A 868 -3.61 -7.99 3.48
N GLY A 869 -3.13 -8.94 4.27
CA GLY A 869 -3.63 -9.19 5.61
C GLY A 869 -4.71 -10.23 5.73
N PRO A 870 -5.55 -10.14 6.77
CA PRO A 870 -6.62 -11.09 6.97
C PRO A 870 -7.66 -10.96 5.86
N ILE A 871 -7.81 -12.02 5.08
CA ILE A 871 -8.78 -12.12 4.00
C ILE A 871 -9.83 -13.16 4.38
N VAL A 872 -11.09 -12.76 4.36
CA VAL A 872 -12.23 -13.65 4.51
C VAL A 872 -12.69 -14.11 3.13
N SER A 873 -12.86 -15.42 2.96
CA SER A 873 -13.45 -16.03 1.76
C SER A 873 -14.80 -16.66 2.08
N PHE A 874 -15.69 -16.62 1.09
CA PHE A 874 -17.01 -17.25 1.16
C PHE A 874 -17.34 -17.92 -0.16
N GLY A 875 -17.98 -19.08 -0.10
CA GLY A 875 -18.52 -19.76 -1.27
C GLY A 875 -19.55 -20.81 -0.88
N LEU A 876 -20.19 -21.39 -1.89
CA LEU A 876 -21.09 -22.53 -1.68
C LEU A 876 -20.27 -23.83 -1.55
N GLY A 877 -20.71 -24.71 -0.65
CA GLY A 877 -20.02 -25.96 -0.29
C GLY A 877 -20.24 -27.09 -1.30
N GLU A 878 -21.10 -26.88 -2.31
CA GLU A 878 -21.34 -27.85 -3.37
C GLU A 878 -20.08 -28.10 -4.21
N VAL A 879 -19.86 -29.36 -4.61
CA VAL A 879 -18.67 -29.78 -5.39
C VAL A 879 -18.57 -28.99 -6.70
N THR A 880 -19.69 -28.74 -7.37
CA THR A 880 -19.74 -27.97 -8.62
C THR A 880 -19.28 -26.52 -8.41
N ALA A 881 -19.75 -25.84 -7.36
CA ALA A 881 -19.35 -24.48 -7.03
C ALA A 881 -17.83 -24.39 -6.77
N ARG A 882 -17.26 -25.39 -6.09
CA ARG A 882 -15.81 -25.49 -5.86
C ARG A 882 -15.02 -25.70 -7.16
N LEU A 883 -15.50 -26.56 -8.06
CA LEU A 883 -14.86 -26.79 -9.37
C LEU A 883 -14.91 -25.56 -10.28
N LEU A 884 -15.97 -24.74 -10.15
CA LEU A 884 -16.11 -23.48 -10.88
C LEU A 884 -15.36 -22.32 -10.24
N LEU A 885 -14.67 -22.54 -9.11
CA LEU A 885 -14.00 -21.53 -8.31
C LEU A 885 -14.94 -20.36 -7.95
N ASP A 886 -16.19 -20.69 -7.64
CA ASP A 886 -17.24 -19.71 -7.32
C ASP A 886 -17.12 -19.27 -5.84
N GLN A 887 -16.16 -18.38 -5.59
CA GLN A 887 -15.84 -17.86 -4.26
C GLN A 887 -15.62 -16.35 -4.31
N GLY A 888 -16.12 -15.65 -3.29
CA GLY A 888 -15.85 -14.24 -3.04
C GLY A 888 -14.78 -14.05 -1.97
N PHE A 889 -14.14 -12.88 -1.97
CA PHE A 889 -13.09 -12.51 -1.02
C PHE A 889 -13.26 -11.07 -0.52
N ARG A 890 -12.96 -10.81 0.75
CA ARG A 890 -12.96 -9.47 1.36
C ARG A 890 -11.80 -9.32 2.36
N LEU A 891 -11.27 -8.11 2.47
CA LEU A 891 -10.37 -7.72 3.57
C LEU A 891 -11.15 -7.58 4.87
N ALA A 892 -10.64 -8.13 5.95
CA ALA A 892 -11.15 -7.92 7.30
C ALA A 892 -10.61 -6.62 7.93
N PRO A 893 -11.32 -6.01 8.90
CA PRO A 893 -12.64 -6.40 9.42
C PRO A 893 -13.76 -6.13 8.40
N LEU A 894 -14.85 -6.91 8.48
CA LEU A 894 -16.01 -6.75 7.60
C LEU A 894 -17.06 -5.85 8.24
N THR A 895 -17.66 -4.97 7.44
CA THR A 895 -18.94 -4.33 7.76
C THR A 895 -20.11 -5.24 7.36
N GLY A 896 -21.32 -4.93 7.82
CA GLY A 896 -22.53 -5.63 7.35
C GLY A 896 -22.67 -5.55 5.82
N GLU A 897 -22.35 -4.40 5.21
CA GLU A 897 -22.35 -4.25 3.76
C GLU A 897 -21.27 -5.08 3.06
N ASP A 898 -20.08 -5.20 3.66
CA ASP A 898 -19.01 -6.05 3.12
C ASP A 898 -19.45 -7.53 3.12
N ALA A 899 -20.09 -7.99 4.20
CA ALA A 899 -20.63 -9.35 4.31
C ALA A 899 -21.78 -9.59 3.32
N ALA A 900 -22.74 -8.68 3.26
CA ALA A 900 -23.84 -8.69 2.30
C ALA A 900 -23.36 -8.72 0.84
N GLY A 901 -22.34 -7.92 0.53
CA GLY A 901 -21.69 -7.89 -0.77
C GLY A 901 -20.85 -9.15 -1.05
N LEU A 902 -20.25 -9.76 -0.03
CA LEU A 902 -19.50 -11.01 -0.15
C LEU A 902 -20.43 -12.17 -0.50
N VAL A 903 -21.57 -12.29 0.21
CA VAL A 903 -22.59 -13.31 -0.08
C VAL A 903 -23.12 -13.19 -1.51
N ARG A 904 -23.48 -11.97 -1.94
CA ARG A 904 -24.03 -11.71 -3.29
C ARG A 904 -23.00 -11.81 -4.41
N SER A 905 -21.69 -11.80 -4.10
CA SER A 905 -20.64 -11.88 -5.12
C SER A 905 -20.46 -13.27 -5.73
N VAL A 906 -20.98 -14.30 -5.07
CA VAL A 906 -20.94 -15.69 -5.54
C VAL A 906 -21.99 -15.88 -6.62
N ARG A 907 -21.64 -16.47 -7.77
CA ARG A 907 -22.58 -16.61 -8.90
C ARG A 907 -23.78 -17.49 -8.56
N ALA A 908 -23.59 -18.49 -7.71
CA ALA A 908 -24.66 -19.35 -7.21
C ALA A 908 -25.38 -18.79 -5.96
N ALA A 909 -25.13 -17.53 -5.56
CA ALA A 909 -25.87 -16.86 -4.50
C ALA A 909 -27.41 -16.86 -4.64
N PRO A 910 -28.03 -16.86 -5.85
CA PRO A 910 -29.48 -16.99 -5.99
C PRO A 910 -30.10 -18.17 -5.21
N LEU A 911 -29.35 -19.26 -4.98
CA LEU A 911 -29.80 -20.40 -4.16
C LEU A 911 -30.11 -20.01 -2.71
N LEU A 912 -29.42 -19.00 -2.17
CA LEU A 912 -29.64 -18.48 -0.81
C LEU A 912 -30.89 -17.60 -0.72
N PHE A 913 -31.34 -17.04 -1.84
CA PHE A 913 -32.47 -16.10 -1.91
C PHE A 913 -33.77 -16.75 -2.39
N GLY A 914 -33.81 -18.09 -2.43
CA GLY A 914 -35.01 -18.85 -2.78
C GLY A 914 -35.28 -18.98 -4.28
N GLU A 915 -34.27 -18.75 -5.12
CA GLU A 915 -34.37 -19.02 -6.56
C GLU A 915 -34.14 -20.51 -6.87
N TYR A 916 -34.50 -20.92 -8.09
CA TYR A 916 -34.31 -22.30 -8.58
C TYR A 916 -34.97 -23.41 -7.72
N GLY A 917 -36.00 -23.07 -6.94
CA GLY A 917 -36.78 -24.03 -6.15
C GLY A 917 -36.22 -24.35 -4.76
N TYR A 918 -35.18 -23.63 -4.31
CA TYR A 918 -34.77 -23.62 -2.91
C TYR A 918 -35.67 -22.69 -2.10
N PRO A 919 -35.92 -22.95 -0.80
CA PRO A 919 -36.54 -21.95 0.07
C PRO A 919 -35.52 -20.86 0.44
N PRO A 920 -35.98 -19.62 0.70
CA PRO A 920 -35.14 -18.59 1.28
C PRO A 920 -34.55 -19.06 2.61
N VAL A 921 -33.25 -18.84 2.80
CA VAL A 921 -32.53 -19.20 4.03
C VAL A 921 -32.20 -17.95 4.86
N ALA A 922 -31.72 -18.14 6.08
CA ALA A 922 -31.35 -17.07 7.01
C ALA A 922 -30.04 -16.37 6.59
N VAL A 923 -30.08 -15.63 5.48
CA VAL A 923 -28.93 -14.88 4.94
C VAL A 923 -28.39 -13.88 5.96
N ASP A 924 -29.26 -13.20 6.73
CA ASP A 924 -28.82 -12.25 7.76
C ASP A 924 -27.96 -12.92 8.84
N ALA A 925 -28.25 -14.16 9.21
CA ALA A 925 -27.45 -14.93 10.17
C ALA A 925 -26.10 -15.37 9.58
N LEU A 926 -26.05 -15.63 8.27
CA LEU A 926 -24.80 -15.86 7.55
C LEU A 926 -23.95 -14.58 7.47
N GLU A 927 -24.57 -13.43 7.19
CA GLU A 927 -23.89 -12.14 7.16
C GLU A 927 -23.31 -11.80 8.54
N ASP A 928 -24.03 -12.04 9.65
CA ASP A 928 -23.53 -11.88 11.03
C ASP A 928 -22.33 -12.81 11.32
N LEU A 929 -22.41 -14.08 10.92
CA LEU A 929 -21.30 -15.03 11.06
C LEU A 929 -20.03 -14.54 10.33
N LEU A 930 -20.18 -14.02 9.10
CA LEU A 930 -19.06 -13.46 8.33
C LEU A 930 -18.45 -12.24 9.02
N VAL A 931 -19.28 -11.35 9.58
CA VAL A 931 -18.80 -10.18 10.33
C VAL A 931 -18.01 -10.60 11.57
N ARG A 932 -18.50 -11.57 12.35
CA ARG A 932 -17.81 -12.12 13.53
C ARG A 932 -16.47 -12.75 13.18
N ILE A 933 -16.41 -13.49 12.07
CA ILE A 933 -15.16 -14.06 11.54
C ILE A 933 -14.20 -12.96 11.09
N GLY A 934 -14.71 -11.92 10.42
CA GLY A 934 -13.93 -10.74 10.07
C GLY A 934 -13.35 -10.05 11.30
N ARG A 935 -14.12 -9.95 12.39
CA ARG A 935 -13.65 -9.42 13.66
C ARG A 935 -12.53 -10.28 14.26
N LEU A 936 -12.71 -11.60 14.31
CA LEU A 936 -11.70 -12.56 14.76
C LEU A 936 -10.38 -12.40 14.01
N ALA A 937 -10.45 -12.35 12.69
CA ALA A 937 -9.27 -12.20 11.83
C ALA A 937 -8.57 -10.84 12.02
N GLY A 938 -9.34 -9.78 12.25
CA GLY A 938 -8.81 -8.45 12.55
C GLY A 938 -8.07 -8.41 13.90
N ASP A 939 -8.68 -8.98 14.94
CA ASP A 939 -8.22 -8.95 16.33
C ASP A 939 -6.99 -9.84 16.57
N LEU A 940 -6.82 -10.91 15.77
CA LEU A 940 -5.80 -11.96 15.96
C LEU A 940 -4.91 -12.16 14.71
N PRO A 941 -3.90 -11.29 14.46
CA PRO A 941 -2.92 -11.46 13.38
C PRO A 941 -2.20 -12.81 13.35
N GLU A 942 -2.12 -13.46 14.49
CA GLU A 942 -1.45 -14.73 14.66
C GLU A 942 -2.25 -15.89 14.06
N VAL A 943 -3.55 -15.73 13.80
CA VAL A 943 -4.37 -16.73 13.10
C VAL A 943 -3.97 -16.74 11.63
N ALA A 944 -3.10 -17.69 11.26
CA ALA A 944 -2.60 -17.84 9.91
C ALA A 944 -3.71 -18.34 8.96
N ARG A 945 -4.55 -19.25 9.45
CA ARG A 945 -5.64 -19.85 8.70
C ARG A 945 -6.80 -20.25 9.62
N LEU A 946 -8.03 -20.05 9.17
CA LEU A 946 -9.25 -20.60 9.76
C LEU A 946 -10.10 -21.15 8.61
N ASP A 947 -10.45 -22.43 8.65
CA ASP A 947 -11.39 -23.03 7.71
C ASP A 947 -12.65 -23.47 8.45
N LEU A 948 -13.81 -23.01 7.99
CA LEU A 948 -15.10 -23.57 8.36
C LEU A 948 -15.50 -24.55 7.25
N ASP A 949 -15.20 -25.84 7.49
CA ASP A 949 -15.33 -26.92 6.51
C ASP A 949 -16.74 -27.01 5.92
N GLN A 950 -17.76 -26.78 6.75
CA GLN A 950 -19.15 -26.71 6.31
C GLN A 950 -19.98 -25.84 7.26
N VAL A 951 -20.55 -24.78 6.71
CA VAL A 951 -21.55 -23.92 7.36
C VAL A 951 -22.88 -24.15 6.66
N LEU A 952 -23.85 -24.73 7.36
CA LEU A 952 -25.19 -24.96 6.84
C LEU A 952 -26.07 -23.74 7.13
N VAL A 953 -26.67 -23.17 6.09
CA VAL A 953 -27.59 -22.04 6.20
C VAL A 953 -29.02 -22.58 6.04
N GLY A 954 -29.75 -22.67 7.15
CA GLY A 954 -31.15 -23.10 7.16
C GLY A 954 -32.11 -21.92 7.17
N GLU A 955 -33.41 -22.17 7.27
CA GLU A 955 -34.45 -21.13 7.25
C GLU A 955 -34.36 -20.14 8.42
N SER A 956 -33.88 -20.58 9.59
CA SER A 956 -33.90 -19.79 10.82
C SER A 956 -32.51 -19.50 11.42
N GLY A 957 -31.42 -19.96 10.79
CA GLY A 957 -30.08 -19.73 11.32
C GLY A 957 -28.97 -20.47 10.58
N VAL A 958 -27.75 -20.30 11.10
CA VAL A 958 -26.53 -20.93 10.59
C VAL A 958 -25.98 -21.95 11.57
N ILE A 959 -25.45 -23.06 11.03
CA ILE A 959 -24.88 -24.14 11.82
C ILE A 959 -23.46 -24.43 11.30
N VAL A 960 -22.46 -24.30 12.16
CA VAL A 960 -21.07 -24.66 11.85
C VAL A 960 -20.85 -26.13 12.23
N LEU A 961 -20.57 -26.98 11.24
CA LEU A 961 -20.39 -28.43 11.46
C LEU A 961 -18.96 -28.85 11.77
N GLY A 962 -17.98 -28.00 11.48
CA GLY A 962 -16.57 -28.26 11.68
C GLY A 962 -15.73 -27.02 11.40
N ALA A 963 -14.65 -26.88 12.15
CA ALA A 963 -13.71 -25.77 12.03
C ALA A 963 -12.28 -26.27 12.30
N ARG A 964 -11.31 -25.66 11.61
CA ARG A 964 -9.88 -25.84 11.87
C ARG A 964 -9.19 -24.49 11.87
N ALA A 965 -8.27 -24.28 12.80
CA ALA A 965 -7.51 -23.04 12.91
C ALA A 965 -6.03 -23.35 13.14
N THR A 966 -5.17 -22.66 12.39
CA THR A 966 -3.72 -22.68 12.61
C THR A 966 -3.22 -21.29 12.95
N VAL A 967 -2.27 -21.24 13.87
CA VAL A 967 -1.64 -20.00 14.34
C VAL A 967 -0.15 -20.02 14.01
N ARG A 968 0.41 -18.85 13.73
CA ARG A 968 1.82 -18.64 13.44
C ARG A 968 2.28 -17.32 14.02
N THR A 969 3.51 -17.27 14.52
CA THR A 969 4.13 -15.97 14.84
C THR A 969 4.31 -15.18 13.54
N PRO A 970 3.73 -13.96 13.41
CA PRO A 970 3.85 -13.18 12.19
C PRO A 970 5.33 -12.88 11.89
N PRO A 971 5.77 -12.91 10.61
CA PRO A 971 7.18 -12.69 10.24
C PRO A 971 7.67 -11.24 10.46
N GLY A 972 6.85 -10.37 11.04
CA GLY A 972 7.15 -8.99 11.38
C GLY A 972 5.88 -8.22 11.76
N PRO A 973 6.00 -6.97 12.23
CA PRO A 973 4.84 -6.12 12.48
C PRO A 973 4.04 -5.91 11.17
N ARG A 974 2.70 -5.90 11.27
CA ARG A 974 1.80 -5.56 10.14
C ARG A 974 2.24 -4.22 9.54
N LEU A 975 2.46 -4.18 8.22
CA LEU A 975 3.00 -3.00 7.52
C LEU A 975 2.13 -1.73 7.64
N ASP A 976 0.85 -1.84 8.01
CA ASP A 976 -0.07 -0.68 8.11
C ASP A 976 -0.27 -0.16 9.53
N GLY A 977 0.08 -0.94 10.55
CA GLY A 977 0.00 -0.54 11.97
C GLY A 977 1.32 -0.05 12.55
N GLY A 978 2.39 -0.16 11.75
CA GLY A 978 3.74 0.29 12.08
C GLY A 978 3.97 1.76 11.78
N PRO A 979 5.11 2.32 12.19
CA PRO A 979 5.47 3.69 11.90
C PRO A 979 5.75 3.87 10.40
N ARG A 980 5.57 5.11 9.90
CA ARG A 980 5.69 5.47 8.48
C ARG A 980 6.99 4.95 7.88
N ARG A 981 6.93 4.41 6.66
CA ARG A 981 8.08 3.90 5.92
C ARG A 981 7.85 3.96 4.42
N LEU A 982 8.90 4.24 3.65
CA LEU A 982 8.90 4.05 2.21
C LEU A 982 8.85 2.56 1.87
N SER A 983 8.05 2.22 0.86
CA SER A 983 7.85 0.84 0.40
C SER A 983 8.97 0.32 -0.48
#